data_AF-A0A8C0R2X9-F1
#
_entry.id   AF-A0A8C0R2X9-F1
#
_cell.length_a   1.000
_cell.length_b   1.000
_cell.length_c   1.000
_cell.angle_alpha   90.00
_cell.angle_beta   90.00
_cell.angle_gamma   90.00
#
_symmetry.space_group_name_H-M   'P 1'
#
loop_
_entity.id
_entity.type
_entity.pdbx_description
1 polymer ?
#
loop_
_entity_poly.entity_id
_entity_poly.type
_entity_poly.pdbx_seq_one_letter_code
_entity_poly.pdbx_strand_id
1 'polypeptide(L)'
;MPHLLHTLWLQVHATLELFALMVVVFELCMKLRWLGLHTFIRHKRTMVKTSVLVVQFIEAIVVLVRQTSHVRVTRALRCIFLVDCRYCGGVRRNLRQIFQSLPPFMDILLLLLFFMIIFAILGEFAEPQGREQMRGPAVMLCKSSFPDVMMPSYSRNPWSCVFFIVYLSIELYFIMNLLLAVVFDTFNDIEKRKFKSLLLHKRTAIQHAYCLLISQRRPAGISYRQFEGLMRFYRPRMSARERYLTFKALNQSNTPLLSLKDFYDIYEVAALKWKAKRNREHWFDELPRTAFLIFKGKVDLNMTSWQLGTDGDLVVAVNGVWILVETFMLKGDVGEAVVGAPANCLLLFTVYGVELFLKVAGLGPLEYLSSGWNLFDFSVTLFAFLGLLALAFNMEPFYFIVVLRPLQLLRLFKLKKRYRNVLDTMFELLPRMASLGLTLLIFYYSFAIVGMEFFCGILYPNCCNTSTVSDAYRWLNHTVGNRTVVDEGYYYLNNFDNILNSFVTLFELTVVNNWYIIMEGVTSQTSHWSRLYFMTFYIVTMVVMTIIVAFILEAFVFRMNYSRKNQDSEVDGGITLEKEISKDELLAVLELYREVRGATSDITRLLTVLSQMEKHEQNTVVFLGRRSRTKSDLSLKMYQEEIQEWYEEHARKQEEQQRQLSSSGQVPTTQQLPGSRQRSQTIT
;
A
#
# COMPACT_ATOMS: atom_id res chain seq x y z
N MET A 1 30.76 -9.06 -34.54
CA MET A 1 30.25 -7.88 -33.80
C MET A 1 29.24 -8.20 -32.68
N PRO A 2 28.21 -9.07 -32.82
CA PRO A 2 27.24 -9.31 -31.74
C PRO A 2 27.83 -10.03 -30.51
N HIS A 3 28.76 -10.98 -30.69
CA HIS A 3 29.44 -11.64 -29.57
C HIS A 3 30.28 -10.68 -28.71
N LEU A 4 30.97 -9.71 -29.34
CA LEU A 4 31.82 -8.76 -28.63
C LEU A 4 30.98 -7.77 -27.80
N LEU A 5 29.84 -7.34 -28.35
CA LEU A 5 28.88 -6.52 -27.62
C LEU A 5 28.31 -7.30 -26.44
N HIS A 6 27.88 -8.56 -26.64
CA HIS A 6 27.31 -9.39 -25.59
C HIS A 6 28.30 -9.65 -24.45
N THR A 7 29.58 -9.89 -24.74
CA THR A 7 30.63 -10.01 -23.72
C THR A 7 30.88 -8.70 -22.97
N LEU A 8 30.84 -7.56 -23.67
CA LEU A 8 30.99 -6.24 -23.04
C LEU A 8 29.82 -5.96 -22.08
N TRP A 9 28.60 -6.24 -22.52
CA TRP A 9 27.39 -6.11 -21.70
C TRP A 9 27.43 -7.04 -20.48
N LEU A 10 27.90 -8.28 -20.63
CA LEU A 10 28.10 -9.22 -19.51
C LEU A 10 29.08 -8.67 -18.46
N GLN A 11 30.22 -8.12 -18.89
CA GLN A 11 31.21 -7.52 -17.99
C GLN A 11 30.65 -6.29 -17.27
N VAL A 12 29.92 -5.43 -17.98
CA VAL A 12 29.26 -4.26 -17.38
C VAL A 12 28.22 -4.70 -16.35
N HIS A 13 27.38 -5.69 -16.64
CA HIS A 13 26.39 -6.17 -15.68
C HIS A 13 27.03 -6.84 -14.46
N ALA A 14 28.09 -7.65 -14.65
CA ALA A 14 28.78 -8.31 -13.55
C ALA A 14 29.51 -7.30 -12.63
N THR A 15 30.12 -6.26 -13.19
CA THR A 15 30.78 -5.20 -12.40
C THR A 15 29.77 -4.34 -11.64
N LEU A 16 28.62 -4.01 -12.25
CA LEU A 16 27.51 -3.34 -11.57
C LEU A 16 26.95 -4.19 -10.42
N GLU A 17 26.81 -5.51 -10.63
CA GLU A 17 26.37 -6.43 -9.60
C GLU A 17 27.35 -6.48 -8.43
N LEU A 18 28.65 -6.64 -8.69
CA LEU A 18 29.68 -6.61 -7.65
C LEU A 18 29.68 -5.31 -6.87
N PHE A 19 29.56 -4.16 -7.55
CA PHE A 19 29.46 -2.86 -6.89
C PHE A 19 28.24 -2.79 -5.95
N ALA A 20 27.06 -3.22 -6.42
CA ALA A 20 25.86 -3.24 -5.60
C ALA A 20 26.00 -4.19 -4.38
N LEU A 21 26.59 -5.37 -4.56
CA LEU A 21 26.82 -6.31 -3.46
C LEU A 21 27.80 -5.73 -2.42
N MET A 22 28.83 -4.99 -2.84
CA MET A 22 29.76 -4.30 -1.93
C MET A 22 29.08 -3.22 -1.08
N VAL A 23 28.10 -2.50 -1.64
CA VAL A 23 27.27 -1.57 -0.86
C VAL A 23 26.47 -2.32 0.22
N VAL A 24 25.93 -3.50 -0.10
CA VAL A 24 25.20 -4.33 0.87
C VAL A 24 26.15 -4.87 1.96
N VAL A 25 27.38 -5.25 1.60
CA VAL A 25 28.42 -5.63 2.58
C VAL A 25 28.66 -4.49 3.57
N PHE A 26 28.83 -3.26 3.07
CA PHE A 26 29.02 -2.07 3.91
C PHE A 26 27.86 -1.85 4.89
N GLU A 27 26.61 -1.97 4.42
CA GLU A 27 25.44 -1.86 5.30
C GLU A 27 25.43 -2.93 6.41
N LEU A 28 25.80 -4.18 6.08
CA LEU A 28 25.85 -5.26 7.06
C LEU A 28 26.97 -5.05 8.09
N CYS A 29 28.13 -4.55 7.66
CA CYS A 29 29.23 -4.18 8.56
C CYS A 29 28.81 -3.07 9.54
N MET A 30 28.09 -2.05 9.08
CA MET A 30 27.57 -0.99 9.94
C MET A 30 26.53 -1.52 10.94
N LYS A 31 25.64 -2.44 10.50
CA LYS A 31 24.69 -3.12 11.41
C LYS A 31 25.41 -3.99 12.44
N LEU A 32 26.46 -4.71 12.03
CA LEU A 32 27.28 -5.52 12.92
C LEU A 32 27.97 -4.67 13.99
N ARG A 33 28.53 -3.52 13.59
CA ARG A 33 29.16 -2.54 14.50
C ARG A 33 28.15 -2.01 15.55
N TRP A 34 26.90 -1.82 15.17
CA TRP A 34 25.87 -1.30 16.07
C TRP A 34 25.28 -2.36 17.02
N LEU A 35 24.99 -3.56 16.54
CA LEU A 35 24.30 -4.61 17.32
C LEU A 35 25.23 -5.50 18.16
N GLY A 36 26.51 -5.57 17.78
CA GLY A 36 27.46 -6.54 18.32
C GLY A 36 27.35 -7.93 17.68
N LEU A 37 28.45 -8.68 17.67
CA LEU A 37 28.60 -9.97 16.97
C LEU A 37 27.58 -11.02 17.43
N HIS A 38 27.44 -11.22 18.73
CA HIS A 38 26.57 -12.26 19.29
C HIS A 38 25.09 -12.04 18.91
N THR A 39 24.60 -10.80 19.02
CA THR A 39 23.23 -10.44 18.64
C THR A 39 23.02 -10.56 17.13
N PHE A 40 24.02 -10.17 16.34
CA PHE A 40 23.96 -10.23 14.88
C PHE A 40 23.82 -11.67 14.37
N ILE A 41 24.61 -12.61 14.90
CA ILE A 41 24.59 -14.03 14.52
C ILE A 41 23.28 -14.71 14.95
N ARG A 42 22.77 -14.38 16.15
CA ARG A 42 21.52 -14.97 16.64
C ARG A 42 20.29 -14.51 15.85
N HIS A 43 20.36 -13.37 15.18
CA HIS A 43 19.26 -12.82 14.42
C HIS A 43 19.12 -13.50 13.04
N LYS A 44 18.20 -14.48 12.95
CA LYS A 44 17.97 -15.34 11.77
C LYS A 44 17.90 -14.58 10.43
N ARG A 45 17.25 -13.40 10.40
CA ARG A 45 17.06 -12.64 9.15
C ARG A 45 18.37 -12.07 8.58
N THR A 46 19.24 -11.55 9.45
CA THR A 46 20.53 -11.02 9.01
C THR A 46 21.42 -12.17 8.54
N MET A 47 21.36 -13.33 9.21
CA MET A 47 22.08 -14.52 8.76
C MET A 47 21.65 -15.00 7.38
N VAL A 48 20.35 -15.14 7.11
CA VAL A 48 19.87 -15.54 5.76
C VAL A 48 20.30 -14.52 4.71
N LYS A 49 20.22 -13.20 5.02
CA LYS A 49 20.71 -12.14 4.10
C LYS A 49 22.20 -12.28 3.80
N THR A 50 23.02 -12.57 4.82
CA THR A 50 24.46 -12.78 4.65
C THR A 50 24.75 -14.05 3.83
N SER A 51 24.03 -15.15 4.06
CA SER A 51 24.19 -16.37 3.28
C SER A 51 23.85 -16.15 1.80
N VAL A 52 22.75 -15.47 1.49
CA VAL A 52 22.37 -15.14 0.11
C VAL A 52 23.38 -14.20 -0.53
N LEU A 53 23.90 -13.21 0.21
CA LEU A 53 24.95 -12.31 -0.25
C LEU A 53 26.22 -13.06 -0.65
N VAL A 54 26.66 -14.03 0.15
CA VAL A 54 27.85 -14.85 -0.16
C VAL A 54 27.64 -15.66 -1.44
N VAL A 55 26.49 -16.32 -1.59
CA VAL A 55 26.17 -17.10 -2.80
C VAL A 55 26.19 -16.21 -4.04
N GLN A 56 25.54 -15.03 -3.99
CA GLN A 56 25.50 -14.11 -5.13
C GLN A 56 26.86 -13.50 -5.44
N PHE A 57 27.68 -13.22 -4.43
CA PHE A 57 29.02 -12.70 -4.64
C PHE A 57 29.92 -13.72 -5.35
N ILE A 58 29.87 -14.98 -4.93
CA ILE A 58 30.60 -16.08 -5.59
C ILE A 58 30.13 -16.20 -7.04
N GLU A 59 28.83 -16.20 -7.28
CA GLU A 59 28.28 -16.34 -8.63
C GLU A 59 28.64 -15.18 -9.55
N ALA A 60 28.60 -13.94 -9.05
CA ALA A 60 29.01 -12.76 -9.82
C ALA A 60 30.48 -12.84 -10.25
N ILE A 61 31.37 -13.32 -9.37
CA ILE A 61 32.78 -13.58 -9.70
C ILE A 61 32.89 -14.70 -10.73
N VAL A 62 32.17 -15.80 -10.57
CA VAL A 62 32.19 -16.93 -11.52
C VAL A 62 31.76 -16.49 -12.91
N VAL A 63 30.70 -15.66 -13.02
CA VAL A 63 30.24 -15.11 -14.30
C VAL A 63 31.29 -14.17 -14.90
N LEU A 64 31.92 -13.33 -14.09
CA LEU A 64 32.97 -12.42 -14.53
C LEU A 64 34.20 -13.18 -15.06
N VAL A 65 34.59 -14.28 -14.42
CA VAL A 65 35.74 -15.09 -14.85
C VAL A 65 35.40 -15.91 -16.09
N ARG A 66 34.24 -16.57 -16.11
CA ARG A 66 33.86 -17.49 -17.21
C ARG A 66 33.42 -16.79 -18.49
N GLN A 67 33.11 -15.49 -18.45
CA GLN A 67 32.61 -14.69 -19.59
C GLN A 67 31.36 -15.29 -20.28
N THR A 68 30.69 -16.21 -19.59
CA THR A 68 29.48 -16.93 -20.01
C THR A 68 28.57 -17.07 -18.80
N SER A 69 27.28 -16.80 -18.98
CA SER A 69 26.25 -17.02 -17.95
C SER A 69 25.89 -18.50 -17.89
N HIS A 70 26.07 -19.12 -16.72
CA HIS A 70 25.46 -20.42 -16.43
C HIS A 70 24.00 -20.22 -16.00
N VAL A 71 23.29 -21.29 -15.62
CA VAL A 71 21.90 -21.19 -15.15
C VAL A 71 21.88 -20.39 -13.84
N ARG A 72 21.31 -19.17 -13.87
CA ARG A 72 21.37 -18.19 -12.75
C ARG A 72 20.07 -18.15 -11.97
N VAL A 73 19.64 -19.30 -11.44
CA VAL A 73 18.38 -19.44 -10.65
C VAL A 73 18.45 -18.69 -9.31
N THR A 74 19.64 -18.57 -8.72
CA THR A 74 19.89 -17.89 -7.44
C THR A 74 19.45 -16.42 -7.44
N ARG A 75 19.30 -15.81 -8.63
CA ARG A 75 18.76 -14.46 -8.81
C ARG A 75 17.37 -14.31 -8.19
N ALA A 76 16.58 -15.38 -8.15
CA ALA A 76 15.27 -15.39 -7.50
C ALA A 76 15.34 -15.04 -6.00
N LEU A 77 16.48 -15.30 -5.34
CA LEU A 77 16.68 -14.97 -3.91
C LEU A 77 16.96 -13.48 -3.66
N ARG A 78 17.21 -12.67 -4.70
CA ARG A 78 17.50 -11.22 -4.57
C ARG A 78 16.38 -10.42 -3.90
N CYS A 79 15.14 -10.93 -3.92
CA CYS A 79 14.01 -10.32 -3.22
C CYS A 79 14.30 -10.05 -1.74
N ILE A 80 15.18 -10.84 -1.10
CA ILE A 80 15.52 -10.65 0.31
C ILE A 80 16.14 -9.29 0.61
N PHE A 81 16.89 -8.71 -0.33
CA PHE A 81 17.51 -7.39 -0.16
C PHE A 81 16.45 -6.30 -0.08
N LEU A 82 15.42 -6.38 -0.93
CA LEU A 82 14.29 -5.45 -0.91
C LEU A 82 13.43 -5.62 0.35
N VAL A 83 13.18 -6.86 0.77
CA VAL A 83 12.35 -7.16 1.96
C VAL A 83 13.02 -6.74 3.28
N ASP A 84 14.36 -6.77 3.38
CA ASP A 84 15.08 -6.33 4.58
C ASP A 84 15.21 -4.79 4.70
N CYS A 85 14.86 -4.03 3.65
CA CYS A 85 14.92 -2.56 3.68
C CYS A 85 14.02 -1.93 4.77
N ARG A 86 14.42 -0.74 5.23
CA ARG A 86 13.70 0.02 6.27
C ARG A 86 12.33 0.53 5.80
N TYR A 87 12.23 0.89 4.52
CA TYR A 87 11.01 1.42 3.89
C TYR A 87 10.00 0.30 3.59
N CYS A 88 10.46 -0.87 3.12
CA CYS A 88 9.64 -2.05 2.82
C CYS A 88 9.22 -2.85 4.08
N GLY A 89 9.19 -2.20 5.25
CA GLY A 89 8.78 -2.84 6.51
C GLY A 89 7.34 -3.35 6.49
N GLY A 90 6.45 -2.72 5.72
CA GLY A 90 5.08 -3.20 5.47
C GLY A 90 5.05 -4.51 4.69
N VAL A 91 5.69 -4.52 3.52
CA VAL A 91 5.87 -5.71 2.65
C VAL A 91 6.40 -6.90 3.45
N ARG A 92 7.45 -6.69 4.26
CA ARG A 92 8.03 -7.74 5.11
C ARG A 92 7.05 -8.33 6.13
N ARG A 93 6.16 -7.49 6.68
CA ARG A 93 5.14 -7.95 7.64
C ARG A 93 4.09 -8.78 6.92
N ASN A 94 3.59 -8.28 5.79
CA ASN A 94 2.60 -8.98 4.96
C ASN A 94 3.12 -10.35 4.52
N LEU A 95 4.34 -10.41 3.98
CA LEU A 95 4.98 -11.66 3.55
C LEU A 95 5.14 -12.65 4.71
N ARG A 96 5.56 -12.18 5.89
CA ARG A 96 5.63 -13.03 7.09
C ARG A 96 4.26 -13.56 7.50
N GLN A 97 3.22 -12.73 7.46
CA GLN A 97 1.86 -13.13 7.83
C GLN A 97 1.35 -14.21 6.88
N ILE A 98 1.55 -14.05 5.57
CA ILE A 98 1.21 -15.06 4.56
C ILE A 98 1.89 -16.41 4.84
N PHE A 99 3.19 -16.41 5.16
CA PHE A 99 3.88 -17.66 5.51
C PHE A 99 3.45 -18.24 6.87
N GLN A 100 2.97 -17.41 7.80
CA GLN A 100 2.46 -17.87 9.10
C GLN A 100 1.05 -18.46 9.03
N SER A 101 0.25 -18.05 8.04
CA SER A 101 -1.07 -18.64 7.75
C SER A 101 -1.00 -19.91 6.91
N LEU A 102 0.20 -20.31 6.45
CA LEU A 102 0.38 -21.49 5.59
C LEU A 102 0.08 -22.84 6.26
N PRO A 103 0.35 -23.11 7.56
CA PRO A 103 0.14 -24.45 8.12
C PRO A 103 -1.32 -24.94 8.06
N PRO A 104 -2.34 -24.18 8.53
CA PRO A 104 -3.74 -24.59 8.40
C PRO A 104 -4.18 -24.76 6.93
N PHE A 105 -3.58 -23.99 6.03
CA PHE A 105 -3.81 -24.12 4.60
C PHE A 105 -3.31 -25.45 4.06
N MET A 106 -2.14 -25.92 4.49
CA MET A 106 -1.59 -27.21 4.03
C MET A 106 -2.49 -28.39 4.42
N ASP A 107 -3.14 -28.33 5.57
CA ASP A 107 -4.06 -29.39 6.03
C ASP A 107 -5.30 -29.50 5.12
N ILE A 108 -5.90 -28.37 4.75
CA ILE A 108 -7.06 -28.35 3.85
C ILE A 108 -6.64 -28.58 2.39
N LEU A 109 -5.46 -28.11 1.99
CA LEU A 109 -4.90 -28.45 0.68
C LEU A 109 -4.69 -29.95 0.54
N LEU A 110 -4.22 -30.63 1.59
CA LEU A 110 -4.12 -32.09 1.61
C LEU A 110 -5.49 -32.74 1.42
N LEU A 111 -6.53 -32.23 2.08
CA LEU A 111 -7.91 -32.68 1.90
C LEU A 111 -8.39 -32.49 0.45
N LEU A 112 -8.10 -31.33 -0.16
CA LEU A 112 -8.41 -31.04 -1.56
C LEU A 112 -7.72 -32.06 -2.48
N LEU A 113 -6.41 -32.24 -2.33
CA LEU A 113 -5.63 -33.19 -3.13
C LEU A 113 -6.13 -34.63 -2.94
N PHE A 114 -6.57 -34.99 -1.74
CA PHE A 114 -7.16 -36.29 -1.46
C PHE A 114 -8.45 -36.54 -2.25
N PHE A 115 -9.39 -35.58 -2.24
CA PHE A 115 -10.63 -35.69 -3.03
C PHE A 115 -10.35 -35.65 -4.54
N MET A 116 -9.43 -34.80 -4.98
CA MET A 116 -8.97 -34.74 -6.37
C MET A 116 -8.49 -36.11 -6.87
N ILE A 117 -7.64 -36.79 -6.08
CA ILE A 117 -7.11 -38.11 -6.44
C ILE A 117 -8.23 -39.15 -6.48
N ILE A 118 -9.16 -39.13 -5.52
CA ILE A 118 -10.31 -40.06 -5.51
C ILE A 118 -11.17 -39.89 -6.75
N PHE A 119 -11.54 -38.65 -7.08
CA PHE A 119 -12.37 -38.37 -8.25
C PHE A 119 -11.63 -38.64 -9.56
N ALA A 120 -10.32 -38.41 -9.63
CA ALA A 120 -9.50 -38.80 -10.77
C ALA A 120 -9.52 -40.31 -10.99
N ILE A 121 -9.35 -41.11 -9.92
CA ILE A 121 -9.44 -42.57 -9.99
C ILE A 121 -10.86 -43.00 -10.41
N LEU A 122 -11.90 -42.44 -9.80
CA LEU A 122 -13.29 -42.75 -10.14
C LEU A 122 -13.62 -42.41 -11.60
N GLY A 123 -13.13 -41.28 -12.10
CA GLY A 123 -13.27 -40.87 -13.50
C GLY A 123 -12.57 -41.82 -14.47
N GLU A 124 -11.38 -42.33 -14.13
CA GLU A 124 -10.68 -43.32 -14.95
C GLU A 124 -11.44 -44.66 -15.06
N PHE A 125 -12.09 -45.08 -13.96
CA PHE A 125 -12.97 -46.26 -13.99
C PHE A 125 -14.28 -46.01 -14.76
N ALA A 126 -14.84 -44.81 -14.67
CA ALA A 126 -16.08 -44.46 -15.35
C ALA A 126 -15.93 -44.34 -16.87
N GLU A 127 -14.75 -43.96 -17.37
CA GLU A 127 -14.53 -43.78 -18.81
C GLU A 127 -13.17 -44.32 -19.32
N PRO A 128 -13.06 -45.62 -19.63
CA PRO A 128 -11.79 -46.29 -19.94
C PRO A 128 -11.12 -45.83 -21.25
N GLN A 129 -11.86 -45.22 -22.19
CA GLN A 129 -11.33 -44.70 -23.45
C GLN A 129 -10.74 -43.27 -23.33
N GLY A 130 -10.99 -42.57 -22.21
CA GLY A 130 -10.54 -41.19 -21.97
C GLY A 130 -9.27 -41.08 -21.12
N ARG A 131 -8.47 -42.15 -20.97
CA ARG A 131 -7.35 -42.23 -19.99
C ARG A 131 -6.38 -41.05 -20.02
N GLU A 132 -6.05 -40.52 -21.20
CA GLU A 132 -5.13 -39.38 -21.32
C GLU A 132 -5.81 -38.03 -21.08
N GLN A 133 -7.04 -37.87 -21.57
CA GLN A 133 -7.87 -36.67 -21.35
C GLN A 133 -8.21 -36.51 -19.86
N MET A 134 -8.56 -37.61 -19.17
CA MET A 134 -8.99 -37.65 -17.77
C MET A 134 -7.84 -37.51 -16.76
N ARG A 135 -6.59 -37.84 -17.15
CA ARG A 135 -5.36 -37.60 -16.36
C ARG A 135 -4.82 -36.18 -16.47
N GLY A 136 -5.38 -35.39 -17.39
CA GLY A 136 -4.95 -34.03 -17.65
C GLY A 136 -5.13 -33.11 -16.43
N PRO A 137 -4.21 -32.17 -16.17
CA PRO A 137 -4.36 -31.24 -15.06
C PRO A 137 -5.56 -30.28 -15.21
N ALA A 138 -6.07 -30.18 -16.45
CA ALA A 138 -7.33 -29.51 -16.80
C ALA A 138 -8.59 -30.16 -16.19
N VAL A 139 -8.57 -31.47 -15.94
CA VAL A 139 -9.66 -32.21 -15.25
C VAL A 139 -9.58 -31.99 -13.74
N MET A 140 -8.37 -31.95 -13.20
CA MET A 140 -8.10 -31.76 -11.77
C MET A 140 -8.50 -30.39 -11.23
N LEU A 141 -8.66 -29.38 -12.08
CA LEU A 141 -9.04 -28.03 -11.68
C LEU A 141 -10.17 -27.49 -12.56
N CYS A 142 -11.16 -28.36 -12.89
CA CYS A 142 -12.22 -28.22 -13.92
C CYS A 142 -12.75 -26.81 -14.27
N LYS A 143 -12.64 -25.81 -13.39
CA LYS A 143 -13.12 -24.44 -13.60
C LYS A 143 -12.63 -23.78 -14.91
N SER A 144 -11.38 -24.00 -15.32
CA SER A 144 -10.82 -23.34 -16.52
C SER A 144 -11.11 -24.04 -17.83
N SER A 145 -11.55 -25.30 -17.78
CA SER A 145 -11.74 -26.16 -18.95
C SER A 145 -13.15 -26.73 -19.02
N PHE A 146 -14.04 -26.30 -18.12
CA PHE A 146 -15.48 -26.52 -18.21
C PHE A 146 -16.09 -25.47 -19.16
N PRO A 147 -16.90 -25.87 -20.14
CA PRO A 147 -17.55 -27.18 -20.26
C PRO A 147 -16.80 -28.23 -21.11
N ASP A 148 -15.71 -27.86 -21.78
CA ASP A 148 -15.03 -28.69 -22.80
C ASP A 148 -14.60 -30.07 -22.31
N VAL A 149 -14.16 -30.17 -21.04
CA VAL A 149 -13.77 -31.45 -20.42
C VAL A 149 -14.93 -32.44 -20.25
N MET A 150 -16.16 -31.94 -20.09
CA MET A 150 -17.36 -32.75 -19.87
C MET A 150 -18.01 -33.19 -21.19
N MET A 151 -17.87 -32.39 -22.26
CA MET A 151 -18.64 -32.58 -23.50
C MET A 151 -18.50 -33.96 -24.15
N PRO A 152 -17.30 -34.58 -24.26
CA PRO A 152 -17.17 -35.92 -24.83
C PRO A 152 -17.99 -36.97 -24.07
N SER A 153 -17.90 -37.01 -22.75
CA SER A 153 -18.62 -37.96 -21.89
C SER A 153 -20.13 -37.70 -21.88
N TYR A 154 -20.52 -36.42 -21.93
CA TYR A 154 -21.91 -35.99 -21.97
C TYR A 154 -22.59 -36.32 -23.31
N SER A 155 -21.85 -36.21 -24.42
CA SER A 155 -22.36 -36.56 -25.75
C SER A 155 -22.70 -38.05 -25.88
N ARG A 156 -21.98 -38.90 -25.13
CA ARG A 156 -22.21 -40.34 -25.07
C ARG A 156 -23.39 -40.70 -24.17
N ASN A 157 -23.39 -40.18 -22.94
CA ASN A 157 -24.41 -40.42 -21.95
C ASN A 157 -24.79 -39.11 -21.24
N PRO A 158 -26.07 -38.69 -21.26
CA PRO A 158 -26.47 -37.45 -20.59
C PRO A 158 -26.27 -37.52 -19.06
N TRP A 159 -26.35 -38.71 -18.47
CA TRP A 159 -26.13 -38.93 -17.03
C TRP A 159 -24.67 -38.74 -16.58
N SER A 160 -23.71 -38.70 -17.50
CA SER A 160 -22.31 -38.39 -17.16
C SER A 160 -22.14 -37.01 -16.53
N CYS A 161 -23.09 -36.08 -16.75
CA CYS A 161 -23.05 -34.75 -16.12
C CYS A 161 -23.13 -34.81 -14.59
N VAL A 162 -23.76 -35.86 -14.02
CA VAL A 162 -23.92 -36.01 -12.56
C VAL A 162 -22.55 -36.10 -11.89
N PHE A 163 -21.61 -36.81 -12.50
CA PHE A 163 -20.23 -36.91 -12.00
C PHE A 163 -19.58 -35.52 -11.88
N PHE A 164 -19.61 -34.73 -12.95
CA PHE A 164 -19.01 -33.39 -12.98
C PHE A 164 -19.73 -32.40 -12.06
N ILE A 165 -21.06 -32.48 -11.94
CA ILE A 165 -21.84 -31.64 -11.03
C ILE A 165 -21.48 -31.94 -9.57
N VAL A 166 -21.40 -33.23 -9.19
CA VAL A 166 -21.02 -33.64 -7.83
C VAL A 166 -19.58 -33.23 -7.53
N TYR A 167 -18.66 -33.46 -8.47
CA TYR A 167 -17.27 -33.06 -8.37
C TYR A 167 -17.14 -31.54 -8.14
N LEU A 168 -17.77 -30.70 -8.98
CA LEU A 168 -17.74 -29.24 -8.82
C LEU A 168 -18.40 -28.77 -7.52
N SER A 169 -19.48 -29.43 -7.09
CA SER A 169 -20.17 -29.08 -5.84
C SER A 169 -19.29 -29.30 -4.62
N ILE A 170 -18.62 -30.46 -4.54
CA ILE A 170 -17.76 -30.81 -3.41
C ILE A 170 -16.44 -30.04 -3.49
N GLU A 171 -15.77 -30.08 -4.63
CA GLU A 171 -14.39 -29.61 -4.72
C GLU A 171 -14.31 -28.09 -4.86
N LEU A 172 -15.08 -27.50 -5.78
CA LEU A 172 -15.03 -26.08 -6.05
C LEU A 172 -15.87 -25.27 -5.07
N TYR A 173 -17.13 -25.65 -4.81
CA TYR A 173 -18.00 -24.82 -3.96
C TYR A 173 -17.85 -25.08 -2.47
N PHE A 174 -17.60 -26.32 -2.06
CA PHE A 174 -17.43 -26.64 -0.65
C PHE A 174 -15.96 -26.51 -0.20
N ILE A 175 -15.05 -27.34 -0.72
CA ILE A 175 -13.66 -27.39 -0.23
C ILE A 175 -12.90 -26.09 -0.49
N MET A 176 -12.94 -25.53 -1.71
CA MET A 176 -12.19 -24.31 -2.02
C MET A 176 -12.71 -23.07 -1.27
N ASN A 177 -14.02 -22.97 -1.01
CA ASN A 177 -14.56 -21.88 -0.19
C ASN A 177 -14.28 -22.08 1.31
N LEU A 178 -14.28 -23.32 1.80
CA LEU A 178 -13.84 -23.65 3.15
C LEU A 178 -12.37 -23.28 3.37
N LEU A 179 -11.51 -23.61 2.39
CA LEU A 179 -10.11 -23.24 2.35
C LEU A 179 -9.94 -21.72 2.48
N LEU A 180 -10.71 -20.95 1.70
CA LEU A 180 -10.71 -19.49 1.76
C LEU A 180 -11.12 -18.96 3.14
N ALA A 181 -12.17 -19.53 3.75
CA ALA A 181 -12.66 -19.12 5.06
C ALA A 181 -11.64 -19.39 6.19
N VAL A 182 -11.04 -20.58 6.22
CA VAL A 182 -10.03 -20.91 7.25
C VAL A 182 -8.78 -20.04 7.11
N VAL A 183 -8.34 -19.77 5.88
CA VAL A 183 -7.22 -18.84 5.64
C VAL A 183 -7.55 -17.44 6.16
N PHE A 184 -8.78 -16.97 5.93
CA PHE A 184 -9.23 -15.67 6.41
C PHE A 184 -9.24 -15.56 7.94
N ASP A 185 -9.86 -16.53 8.62
CA ASP A 185 -9.99 -16.50 10.09
C ASP A 185 -8.62 -16.60 10.78
N THR A 186 -7.77 -17.54 10.32
CA THR A 186 -6.42 -17.70 10.87
C THR A 186 -5.56 -16.45 10.65
N PHE A 187 -5.71 -15.79 9.51
CA PHE A 187 -5.03 -14.52 9.22
C PHE A 187 -5.50 -13.40 10.15
N ASN A 188 -6.82 -13.24 10.36
CA ASN A 188 -7.38 -12.24 11.27
C ASN A 188 -6.91 -12.44 12.71
N ASP A 189 -6.81 -13.69 13.16
CA ASP A 189 -6.27 -14.03 14.48
C ASP A 189 -4.78 -13.66 14.63
N ILE A 190 -4.00 -13.80 13.56
CA ILE A 190 -2.60 -13.36 13.52
C ILE A 190 -2.52 -11.83 13.57
N GLU A 191 -3.36 -11.10 12.81
CA GLU A 191 -3.45 -9.64 12.85
C GLU A 191 -3.79 -9.14 14.26
N LYS A 192 -4.82 -9.74 14.89
CA LYS A 192 -5.29 -9.42 16.24
C LYS A 192 -4.20 -9.61 17.30
N ARG A 193 -3.57 -10.79 17.33
CA ARG A 193 -2.45 -11.09 18.25
C ARG A 193 -1.28 -10.14 18.03
N LYS A 194 -0.99 -9.79 16.77
CA LYS A 194 0.09 -8.85 16.46
C LYS A 194 -0.22 -7.44 16.96
N PHE A 195 -1.46 -6.98 16.79
CA PHE A 195 -1.92 -5.70 17.30
C PHE A 195 -1.85 -5.65 18.83
N LYS A 196 -2.35 -6.67 19.53
CA LYS A 196 -2.21 -6.83 20.99
C LYS A 196 -0.76 -6.71 21.43
N SER A 197 0.15 -7.47 20.82
CA SER A 197 1.59 -7.41 21.15
C SER A 197 2.20 -6.01 20.93
N LEU A 198 1.84 -5.31 19.86
CA LEU A 198 2.32 -3.95 19.59
C LEU A 198 1.78 -2.92 20.58
N LEU A 199 0.51 -3.04 20.97
CA LEU A 199 -0.14 -2.16 21.94
C LEU A 199 0.51 -2.31 23.32
N LEU A 200 0.69 -3.55 23.77
CA LEU A 200 1.33 -3.86 25.06
C LEU A 200 2.79 -3.40 25.09
N HIS A 201 3.54 -3.59 24.00
CA HIS A 201 4.92 -3.12 23.91
C HIS A 201 5.06 -1.59 24.00
N LYS A 202 4.11 -0.85 23.40
CA LYS A 202 4.03 0.61 23.57
C LYS A 202 3.75 0.97 25.03
N ARG A 203 2.82 0.27 25.67
CA ARG A 203 2.46 0.50 27.07
C ARG A 203 3.64 0.25 28.01
N THR A 204 4.41 -0.81 27.81
CA THR A 204 5.64 -1.07 28.59
C THR A 204 6.68 0.03 28.39
N ALA A 205 6.87 0.51 27.16
CA ALA A 205 7.81 1.60 26.89
C ALA A 205 7.40 2.90 27.60
N ILE A 206 6.10 3.19 27.63
CA ILE A 206 5.55 4.33 28.37
C ILE A 206 5.79 4.18 29.88
N GLN A 207 5.54 2.99 30.44
CA GLN A 207 5.81 2.71 31.85
C GLN A 207 7.29 2.93 32.19
N HIS A 208 8.21 2.40 31.38
CA HIS A 208 9.65 2.62 31.58
C HIS A 208 10.04 4.10 31.48
N ALA A 209 9.50 4.83 30.50
CA ALA A 209 9.74 6.26 30.37
C ALA A 209 9.19 7.04 31.57
N TYR A 210 7.99 6.70 32.04
CA TYR A 210 7.36 7.31 33.20
C TYR A 210 8.20 7.09 34.47
N CYS A 211 8.62 5.85 34.73
CA CYS A 211 9.49 5.53 35.87
C CYS A 211 10.83 6.28 35.85
N LEU A 212 11.36 6.60 34.66
CA LEU A 212 12.61 7.34 34.51
C LEU A 212 12.44 8.86 34.65
N LEU A 213 11.25 9.38 34.31
CA LEU A 213 10.95 10.82 34.32
C LEU A 213 10.26 11.29 35.61
N ILE A 214 9.75 10.38 36.43
CA ILE A 214 9.00 10.76 37.64
C ILE A 214 9.88 11.52 38.62
N SER A 215 9.37 12.63 39.15
CA SER A 215 9.97 13.27 40.31
C SER A 215 9.76 12.39 41.54
N GLN A 216 10.83 12.05 42.28
CA GLN A 216 10.72 11.33 43.55
C GLN A 216 10.11 12.19 44.68
N ARG A 217 9.88 13.49 44.43
CA ARG A 217 9.25 14.40 45.40
C ARG A 217 7.73 14.20 45.39
N ARG A 218 7.08 14.28 46.55
CA ARG A 218 5.60 14.36 46.61
C ARG A 218 5.16 15.76 46.15
N PRO A 219 4.17 15.88 45.23
CA PRO A 219 3.37 14.82 44.62
C PRO A 219 4.11 14.10 43.48
N ALA A 220 3.92 12.78 43.41
CA ALA A 220 4.56 11.94 42.39
C ALA A 220 3.91 12.19 41.01
N GLY A 221 4.71 12.69 40.07
CA GLY A 221 4.28 12.92 38.70
C GLY A 221 5.38 13.56 37.86
N ILE A 222 5.08 13.76 36.57
CA ILE A 222 6.01 14.39 35.63
C ILE A 222 5.75 15.90 35.60
N SER A 223 6.77 16.69 35.93
CA SER A 223 6.74 18.14 35.80
C SER A 223 6.89 18.60 34.35
N TYR A 224 6.43 19.81 34.01
CA TYR A 224 6.61 20.37 32.67
C TYR A 224 8.08 20.40 32.25
N ARG A 225 9.02 20.70 33.16
CA ARG A 225 10.47 20.72 32.88
C ARG A 225 11.01 19.35 32.43
N GLN A 226 10.56 18.27 33.05
CA GLN A 226 10.95 16.90 32.67
C GLN A 226 10.33 16.50 31.33
N PHE A 227 9.06 16.85 31.10
CA PHE A 227 8.36 16.62 29.84
C PHE A 227 9.01 17.40 28.68
N GLU A 228 9.42 18.63 28.93
CA GLU A 228 10.09 19.50 27.98
C GLU A 228 11.44 18.90 27.53
N GLY A 229 12.20 18.35 28.47
CA GLY A 229 13.42 17.57 28.19
C GLY A 229 13.15 16.34 27.32
N LEU A 230 12.10 15.57 27.63
CA LEU A 230 11.70 14.41 26.80
C LEU A 230 11.39 14.85 25.36
N MET A 231 10.58 15.90 25.19
CA MET A 231 10.12 16.33 23.87
C MET A 231 11.24 16.92 23.01
N ARG A 232 12.26 17.55 23.61
CA ARG A 232 13.45 18.00 22.87
C ARG A 232 14.20 16.85 22.18
N PHE A 233 14.26 15.67 22.80
CA PHE A 233 14.91 14.49 22.20
C PHE A 233 13.96 13.64 21.36
N TYR A 234 12.72 13.46 21.81
CA TYR A 234 11.75 12.62 21.12
C TYR A 234 11.21 13.26 19.83
N ARG A 235 10.96 14.58 19.84
CA ARG A 235 10.55 15.37 18.67
C ARG A 235 11.29 16.72 18.61
N PRO A 236 12.55 16.74 18.13
CA PRO A 236 13.41 17.94 18.20
C PRO A 236 12.92 19.13 17.37
N ARG A 237 12.11 18.89 16.33
CA ARG A 237 11.58 19.95 15.44
C ARG A 237 10.36 20.70 15.99
N MET A 238 9.89 20.33 17.18
CA MET A 238 8.66 20.84 17.76
C MET A 238 8.88 22.17 18.49
N SER A 239 8.05 23.18 18.21
CA SER A 239 8.20 24.50 18.82
C SER A 239 7.91 24.49 20.33
N ALA A 240 8.49 25.42 21.10
CA ALA A 240 8.19 25.58 22.52
C ALA A 240 6.69 25.67 22.83
N ARG A 241 5.95 26.45 22.03
CA ARG A 241 4.49 26.57 22.10
C ARG A 241 3.80 25.23 21.90
N GLU A 242 4.16 24.48 20.86
CA GLU A 242 3.58 23.17 20.59
C GLU A 242 3.86 22.19 21.74
N ARG A 243 5.06 22.22 22.33
CA ARG A 243 5.44 21.38 23.46
C ARG A 243 4.59 21.67 24.71
N TYR A 244 4.28 22.94 24.95
CA TYR A 244 3.34 23.32 26.01
C TYR A 244 1.90 22.88 25.70
N LEU A 245 1.44 23.06 24.47
CA LEU A 245 0.11 22.62 24.04
C LEU A 245 -0.06 21.10 24.19
N THR A 246 0.95 20.30 23.87
CA THR A 246 0.87 18.86 24.10
C THR A 246 0.85 18.52 25.58
N PHE A 247 1.66 19.17 26.42
CA PHE A 247 1.58 18.98 27.86
C PHE A 247 0.17 19.28 28.41
N LYS A 248 -0.42 20.42 28.03
CA LYS A 248 -1.78 20.81 28.41
C LYS A 248 -2.87 19.90 27.84
N ALA A 249 -2.60 19.28 26.68
CA ALA A 249 -3.50 18.32 26.07
C ALA A 249 -3.47 16.94 26.75
N LEU A 250 -2.31 16.49 27.24
CA LEU A 250 -2.21 15.28 28.06
C LEU A 250 -2.86 15.47 29.42
N ASN A 251 -2.73 16.65 30.02
CA ASN A 251 -3.23 16.94 31.37
C ASN A 251 -4.76 17.03 31.43
N GLN A 252 -5.42 15.91 31.69
CA GLN A 252 -6.88 15.86 31.87
C GLN A 252 -7.30 16.17 33.31
N SER A 253 -6.41 15.96 34.29
CA SER A 253 -6.67 16.16 35.72
C SER A 253 -6.53 17.62 36.19
N ASN A 254 -6.15 18.56 35.31
CA ASN A 254 -5.86 19.98 35.63
C ASN A 254 -4.82 20.17 36.76
N THR A 255 -4.01 19.16 37.05
CA THR A 255 -2.93 19.24 38.03
C THR A 255 -1.62 19.70 37.36
N PRO A 256 -0.70 20.39 38.04
CA PRO A 256 0.58 20.80 37.46
C PRO A 256 1.51 19.63 37.09
N LEU A 257 1.10 18.39 37.36
CA LEU A 257 1.84 17.15 37.17
C LEU A 257 1.01 16.17 36.33
N LEU A 258 1.69 15.37 35.49
CA LEU A 258 1.05 14.28 34.73
C LEU A 258 1.06 12.96 35.52
N SER A 259 -0.11 12.32 35.61
CA SER A 259 -0.25 10.97 36.14
C SER A 259 0.15 9.91 35.09
N LEU A 260 0.33 8.66 35.52
CA LEU A 260 0.58 7.55 34.59
C LEU A 260 -0.61 7.33 33.63
N LYS A 261 -1.84 7.56 34.09
CA LYS A 261 -3.05 7.41 33.27
C LYS A 261 -3.05 8.41 32.13
N ASP A 262 -2.75 9.67 32.42
CA ASP A 262 -2.64 10.74 31.42
C ASP A 262 -1.48 10.50 30.44
N PHE A 263 -0.39 9.94 30.95
CA PHE A 263 0.83 9.70 30.16
C PHE A 263 0.70 8.53 29.16
N TYR A 264 -0.30 7.65 29.31
CA TYR A 264 -0.53 6.57 28.34
C TYR A 264 -0.87 7.07 26.93
N ASP A 265 -1.50 8.24 26.81
CA ASP A 265 -1.94 8.81 25.52
C ASP A 265 -0.84 9.64 24.82
N ILE A 266 0.40 9.59 25.31
CA ILE A 266 1.52 10.38 24.77
C ILE A 266 1.71 10.19 23.26
N TYR A 267 1.60 8.97 22.74
CA TYR A 267 1.81 8.72 21.30
C TYR A 267 0.73 9.38 20.44
N GLU A 268 -0.50 9.49 20.95
CA GLU A 268 -1.62 10.08 20.22
C GLU A 268 -1.53 11.60 20.24
N VAL A 269 -1.30 12.17 21.43
CA VAL A 269 -1.29 13.62 21.61
C VAL A 269 -0.01 14.25 21.06
N ALA A 270 1.15 13.60 21.21
CA ALA A 270 2.41 14.09 20.63
C ALA A 270 2.41 14.09 19.09
N ALA A 271 1.50 13.35 18.45
CA ALA A 271 1.34 13.33 17.01
C ALA A 271 0.52 14.51 16.45
N LEU A 272 -0.22 15.23 17.29
CA LEU A 272 -1.03 16.39 16.89
C LEU A 272 -0.16 17.52 16.35
N LYS A 273 -0.61 18.14 15.27
CA LYS A 273 -0.07 19.40 14.76
C LYS A 273 -0.96 20.54 15.21
N TRP A 274 -0.39 21.49 15.93
CA TRP A 274 -1.14 22.63 16.47
C TRP A 274 -1.13 23.80 15.49
N LYS A 275 -2.32 24.34 15.22
CA LYS A 275 -2.50 25.59 14.47
C LYS A 275 -3.34 26.55 15.30
N ALA A 276 -3.01 27.84 15.27
CA ALA A 276 -3.88 28.85 15.85
C ALA A 276 -5.19 28.90 15.05
N LYS A 277 -6.34 28.96 15.73
CA LYS A 277 -7.63 29.18 15.10
C LYS A 277 -7.71 30.65 14.72
N ARG A 278 -7.23 31.01 13.52
CA ARG A 278 -7.37 32.37 12.99
C ARG A 278 -8.76 32.54 12.41
N ASN A 279 -9.42 33.64 12.73
CA ASN A 279 -10.60 34.07 11.98
C ASN A 279 -10.11 34.52 10.60
N ARG A 280 -10.67 33.92 9.53
CA ARG A 280 -10.37 34.08 8.10
C ARG A 280 -9.60 35.38 7.75
N GLU A 281 -8.29 35.29 7.60
CA GLU A 281 -7.49 36.28 6.88
C GLU A 281 -7.52 35.87 5.40
N HIS A 282 -8.14 36.68 4.55
CA HIS A 282 -8.16 36.40 3.12
C HIS A 282 -6.79 36.74 2.52
N TRP A 283 -6.32 35.97 1.53
CA TRP A 283 -5.00 36.21 0.90
C TRP A 283 -4.87 37.60 0.26
N PHE A 284 -6.00 38.26 0.01
CA PHE A 284 -6.10 39.60 -0.56
C PHE A 284 -6.16 40.73 0.50
N ASP A 285 -6.11 40.44 1.80
CA ASP A 285 -6.10 41.47 2.86
C ASP A 285 -4.84 42.35 2.82
N GLU A 286 -3.75 41.87 2.18
CA GLU A 286 -2.51 42.64 1.95
C GLU A 286 -2.55 43.50 0.66
N LEU A 287 -3.60 43.39 -0.17
CA LEU A 287 -3.68 44.11 -1.44
C LEU A 287 -4.13 45.57 -1.27
N PRO A 288 -3.65 46.49 -2.13
CA PRO A 288 -4.12 47.88 -2.13
C PRO A 288 -5.64 47.97 -2.35
N ARG A 289 -6.28 49.02 -1.80
CA ARG A 289 -7.75 49.11 -1.68
C ARG A 289 -8.54 48.81 -2.96
N THR A 290 -8.03 49.18 -4.13
CA THR A 290 -8.68 48.91 -5.44
C THR A 290 -8.68 47.43 -5.78
N ALA A 291 -7.56 46.74 -5.62
CA ALA A 291 -7.47 45.29 -5.80
C ALA A 291 -8.26 44.55 -4.72
N PHE A 292 -8.20 45.00 -3.47
CA PHE A 292 -9.02 44.47 -2.38
C PHE A 292 -10.52 44.53 -2.69
N LEU A 293 -11.03 45.66 -3.20
CA LEU A 293 -12.45 45.80 -3.60
C LEU A 293 -12.82 44.89 -4.77
N ILE A 294 -11.95 44.71 -5.77
CA ILE A 294 -12.20 43.82 -6.90
C ILE A 294 -12.23 42.36 -6.44
N PHE A 295 -11.27 41.94 -5.62
CA PHE A 295 -11.19 40.56 -5.13
C PHE A 295 -12.27 40.28 -4.08
N LYS A 296 -12.51 41.18 -3.13
CA LYS A 296 -13.58 41.06 -2.13
C LYS A 296 -14.96 41.07 -2.77
N GLY A 297 -15.22 42.00 -3.70
CA GLY A 297 -16.47 42.06 -4.46
C GLY A 297 -16.69 40.82 -5.32
N LYS A 298 -15.64 40.30 -5.97
CA LYS A 298 -15.70 39.01 -6.68
C LYS A 298 -15.83 37.81 -5.74
N VAL A 299 -15.37 37.87 -4.50
CA VAL A 299 -15.45 36.77 -3.55
C VAL A 299 -16.82 36.72 -2.89
N ASP A 300 -17.36 37.83 -2.39
CA ASP A 300 -18.64 37.86 -1.69
C ASP A 300 -19.83 37.55 -2.63
N LEU A 301 -19.79 38.05 -3.87
CA LEU A 301 -20.81 37.81 -4.91
C LEU A 301 -20.74 36.39 -5.48
N ASN A 302 -19.57 35.75 -5.38
CA ASN A 302 -19.30 34.42 -5.91
C ASN A 302 -19.45 33.33 -4.82
N MET A 303 -19.17 33.62 -3.54
CA MET A 303 -19.43 32.69 -2.43
C MET A 303 -20.94 32.44 -2.25
N THR A 304 -21.76 33.45 -2.52
CA THR A 304 -23.23 33.36 -2.48
C THR A 304 -23.83 32.67 -3.70
N SER A 305 -23.21 32.77 -4.90
CA SER A 305 -23.67 32.06 -6.11
C SER A 305 -23.15 30.62 -6.20
N TRP A 306 -21.93 30.33 -5.75
CA TRP A 306 -21.33 28.98 -5.72
C TRP A 306 -21.88 28.06 -4.64
N GLN A 307 -22.81 28.55 -3.81
CA GLN A 307 -23.66 27.69 -2.99
C GLN A 307 -24.66 26.85 -3.84
N LEU A 308 -24.77 27.12 -5.14
CA LEU A 308 -25.26 26.16 -6.14
C LEU A 308 -24.11 25.25 -6.63
N GLY A 309 -23.80 24.20 -5.86
CA GLY A 309 -23.08 23.04 -6.41
C GLY A 309 -23.80 22.38 -7.61
N THR A 310 -25.05 22.74 -7.85
CA THR A 310 -25.93 22.25 -8.93
C THR A 310 -25.53 22.70 -10.33
N ASP A 311 -24.94 23.88 -10.52
CA ASP A 311 -24.73 24.42 -11.88
C ASP A 311 -23.50 23.81 -12.56
N GLY A 312 -22.41 23.61 -11.81
CA GLY A 312 -21.20 22.94 -12.32
C GLY A 312 -21.42 21.45 -12.58
N ASP A 313 -22.16 20.78 -11.69
CA ASP A 313 -22.50 19.36 -11.87
C ASP A 313 -23.45 19.15 -13.06
N LEU A 314 -24.35 20.10 -13.34
CA LEU A 314 -25.21 20.08 -14.53
C LEU A 314 -24.38 20.18 -15.83
N VAL A 315 -23.38 21.06 -15.89
CA VAL A 315 -22.46 21.18 -17.03
C VAL A 315 -21.73 19.86 -17.29
N VAL A 316 -21.26 19.19 -16.23
CA VAL A 316 -20.60 17.88 -16.35
C VAL A 316 -21.59 16.82 -16.85
N ALA A 317 -22.85 16.84 -16.39
CA ALA A 317 -23.88 15.92 -16.85
C ALA A 317 -24.23 16.12 -18.33
N VAL A 318 -24.40 17.37 -18.77
CA VAL A 318 -24.65 17.72 -20.18
C VAL A 318 -23.48 17.28 -21.06
N ASN A 319 -22.24 17.50 -20.61
CA ASN A 319 -21.04 17.01 -21.28
C ASN A 319 -21.06 15.47 -21.43
N GLY A 320 -21.45 14.75 -20.38
CA GLY A 320 -21.55 13.28 -20.43
C GLY A 320 -22.57 12.79 -21.44
N VAL A 321 -23.75 13.43 -21.49
CA VAL A 321 -24.79 13.12 -22.49
C VAL A 321 -24.29 13.45 -23.89
N TRP A 322 -23.61 14.58 -24.07
CA TRP A 322 -23.03 14.96 -25.36
C TRP A 322 -22.02 13.94 -25.87
N ILE A 323 -21.04 13.54 -25.03
CA ILE A 323 -20.05 12.51 -25.38
C ILE A 323 -20.74 11.22 -25.79
N LEU A 324 -21.80 10.83 -25.06
CA LEU A 324 -22.57 9.63 -25.39
C LEU A 324 -23.25 9.74 -26.77
N VAL A 325 -23.94 10.84 -27.05
CA VAL A 325 -24.59 11.09 -28.35
C VAL A 325 -23.55 11.12 -29.47
N GLU A 326 -22.43 11.79 -29.27
CA GLU A 326 -21.31 11.85 -30.22
C GLU A 326 -20.79 10.43 -30.53
N THR A 327 -20.60 9.58 -29.51
CA THR A 327 -20.17 8.18 -29.74
C THR A 327 -21.21 7.34 -30.50
N PHE A 328 -22.51 7.60 -30.33
CA PHE A 328 -23.54 6.92 -31.09
C PHE A 328 -23.62 7.41 -32.54
N MET A 329 -23.45 8.71 -32.78
CA MET A 329 -23.42 9.28 -34.13
C MET A 329 -22.18 8.85 -34.92
N LEU A 330 -21.02 8.77 -34.25
CA LEU A 330 -19.74 8.37 -34.86
C LEU A 330 -19.62 6.87 -35.16
N LYS A 331 -20.56 6.04 -34.68
CA LYS A 331 -20.58 4.60 -34.97
C LYS A 331 -20.92 4.30 -36.45
N GLY A 332 -21.31 5.32 -37.23
CA GLY A 332 -21.65 5.23 -38.65
C GLY A 332 -20.53 5.61 -39.64
N ASP A 333 -19.54 6.44 -39.25
CA ASP A 333 -18.46 6.87 -40.15
C ASP A 333 -17.21 7.30 -39.38
N VAL A 334 -16.15 6.49 -39.41
CA VAL A 334 -14.96 6.62 -38.53
C VAL A 334 -13.94 7.63 -39.10
N GLY A 335 -14.05 7.99 -40.38
CA GLY A 335 -13.07 8.83 -41.08
C GLY A 335 -13.22 10.34 -40.88
N GLU A 336 -14.44 10.85 -40.64
CA GLU A 336 -14.72 12.29 -40.50
C GLU A 336 -14.77 12.79 -39.03
N ALA A 337 -14.37 11.94 -38.07
CA ALA A 337 -14.43 12.22 -36.64
C ALA A 337 -13.47 13.32 -36.14
N VAL A 338 -12.56 13.83 -36.98
CA VAL A 338 -11.52 14.79 -36.55
C VAL A 338 -11.97 16.25 -36.72
N VAL A 339 -12.96 16.54 -37.57
CA VAL A 339 -13.25 17.92 -37.99
C VAL A 339 -14.38 18.59 -37.19
N GLY A 340 -15.35 17.83 -36.66
CA GLY A 340 -16.41 18.35 -35.78
C GLY A 340 -16.07 18.39 -34.27
N ALA A 341 -15.02 17.68 -33.86
CA ALA A 341 -14.60 17.51 -32.47
C ALA A 341 -13.97 18.74 -31.76
N PRO A 342 -13.36 19.76 -32.40
CA PRO A 342 -12.63 20.79 -31.66
C PRO A 342 -13.54 21.84 -31.02
N ALA A 343 -14.67 22.22 -31.63
CA ALA A 343 -15.46 23.36 -31.16
C ALA A 343 -16.12 23.11 -29.79
N ASN A 344 -16.82 21.99 -29.62
CA ASN A 344 -17.46 21.69 -28.34
C ASN A 344 -16.43 21.35 -27.25
N CYS A 345 -15.31 20.72 -27.61
CA CYS A 345 -14.20 20.49 -26.69
C CYS A 345 -13.58 21.80 -26.19
N LEU A 346 -13.40 22.78 -27.07
CA LEU A 346 -12.91 24.12 -26.72
C LEU A 346 -13.92 24.85 -25.82
N LEU A 347 -15.23 24.73 -26.10
CA LEU A 347 -16.27 25.32 -25.25
C LEU A 347 -16.26 24.73 -23.84
N LEU A 348 -16.28 23.41 -23.71
CA LEU A 348 -16.25 22.75 -22.40
C LEU A 348 -14.93 23.01 -21.65
N PHE A 349 -13.81 23.02 -22.37
CA PHE A 349 -12.51 23.39 -21.79
C PHE A 349 -12.51 24.81 -21.22
N THR A 350 -13.03 25.79 -21.97
CA THR A 350 -13.07 27.18 -21.50
C THR A 350 -13.96 27.31 -20.26
N VAL A 351 -15.10 26.61 -20.21
CA VAL A 351 -15.96 26.58 -19.02
C VAL A 351 -15.22 26.02 -17.80
N TYR A 352 -14.55 24.86 -17.91
CA TYR A 352 -13.81 24.28 -16.79
C TYR A 352 -12.55 25.08 -16.40
N GLY A 353 -11.90 25.71 -17.37
CA GLY A 353 -10.74 26.57 -17.13
C GLY A 353 -11.12 27.85 -16.37
N VAL A 354 -12.24 28.48 -16.75
CA VAL A 354 -12.78 29.67 -16.07
C VAL A 354 -13.24 29.31 -14.65
N GLU A 355 -13.97 28.21 -14.49
CA GLU A 355 -14.35 27.68 -13.17
C GLU A 355 -13.12 27.51 -12.27
N LEU A 356 -12.06 26.89 -12.79
CA LEU A 356 -10.84 26.63 -12.04
C LEU A 356 -10.19 27.92 -11.57
N PHE A 357 -10.04 28.88 -12.49
CA PHE A 357 -9.41 30.17 -12.20
C PHE A 357 -10.20 30.95 -11.13
N LEU A 358 -11.53 30.94 -11.23
CA LEU A 358 -12.41 31.59 -10.26
C LEU A 358 -12.30 30.96 -8.86
N LYS A 359 -12.28 29.62 -8.76
CA LYS A 359 -12.13 28.92 -7.47
C LYS A 359 -10.79 29.18 -6.82
N VAL A 360 -9.70 29.16 -7.60
CA VAL A 360 -8.35 29.41 -7.09
C VAL A 360 -8.20 30.86 -6.61
N ALA A 361 -8.75 31.82 -7.36
CA ALA A 361 -8.71 33.23 -6.97
C ALA A 361 -9.56 33.51 -5.72
N GLY A 362 -10.71 32.85 -5.56
CA GLY A 362 -11.64 33.12 -4.46
C GLY A 362 -11.23 32.49 -3.13
N LEU A 363 -10.84 31.21 -3.13
CA LEU A 363 -10.41 30.48 -1.92
C LEU A 363 -8.92 30.74 -1.60
N GLY A 364 -8.15 31.17 -2.59
CA GLY A 364 -6.69 31.22 -2.50
C GLY A 364 -6.06 29.85 -2.80
N PRO A 365 -4.82 29.83 -3.33
CA PRO A 365 -4.19 28.61 -3.81
C PRO A 365 -3.93 27.57 -2.70
N LEU A 366 -3.63 28.02 -1.48
CA LEU A 366 -3.35 27.13 -0.35
C LEU A 366 -4.60 26.42 0.17
N GLU A 367 -5.72 27.12 0.28
CA GLU A 367 -7.00 26.54 0.72
C GLU A 367 -7.62 25.69 -0.40
N TYR A 368 -7.50 26.14 -1.66
CA TYR A 368 -7.94 25.37 -2.82
C TYR A 368 -7.25 24.01 -2.92
N LEU A 369 -5.90 23.97 -2.85
CA LEU A 369 -5.12 22.73 -2.93
C LEU A 369 -5.23 21.85 -1.67
N SER A 370 -5.81 22.35 -0.58
CA SER A 370 -6.01 21.56 0.64
C SER A 370 -7.11 20.50 0.48
N SER A 371 -8.08 20.74 -0.40
CA SER A 371 -9.16 19.80 -0.69
C SER A 371 -8.75 18.82 -1.80
N GLY A 372 -8.79 17.51 -1.50
CA GLY A 372 -8.45 16.46 -2.47
C GLY A 372 -9.32 16.48 -3.73
N TRP A 373 -10.58 16.89 -3.60
CA TRP A 373 -11.51 17.00 -4.72
C TRP A 373 -11.21 18.17 -5.65
N ASN A 374 -10.71 19.28 -5.10
CA ASN A 374 -10.25 20.42 -5.87
C ASN A 374 -8.93 20.10 -6.57
N LEU A 375 -8.02 19.38 -5.89
CA LEU A 375 -6.78 18.89 -6.49
C LEU A 375 -7.07 17.93 -7.68
N PHE A 376 -8.06 17.06 -7.54
CA PHE A 376 -8.53 16.21 -8.64
C PHE A 376 -9.05 17.05 -9.82
N ASP A 377 -9.92 18.04 -9.57
CA ASP A 377 -10.46 18.91 -10.63
C ASP A 377 -9.36 19.66 -11.37
N PHE A 378 -8.41 20.23 -10.62
CA PHE A 378 -7.21 20.86 -11.17
C PHE A 378 -6.41 19.90 -12.04
N SER A 379 -6.14 18.67 -11.56
CA SER A 379 -5.36 17.69 -12.32
C SER A 379 -6.03 17.30 -13.63
N VAL A 380 -7.34 17.06 -13.63
CA VAL A 380 -8.11 16.68 -14.83
C VAL A 380 -8.17 17.84 -15.83
N THR A 381 -8.39 19.08 -15.37
CA THR A 381 -8.37 20.26 -16.25
C THR A 381 -6.97 20.50 -16.83
N LEU A 382 -5.91 20.26 -16.06
CA LEU A 382 -4.52 20.36 -16.53
C LEU A 382 -4.18 19.29 -17.59
N PHE A 383 -4.59 18.04 -17.38
CA PHE A 383 -4.42 16.99 -18.39
C PHE A 383 -5.20 17.31 -19.67
N ALA A 384 -6.42 17.85 -19.56
CA ALA A 384 -7.18 18.28 -20.73
C ALA A 384 -6.45 19.41 -21.50
N PHE A 385 -5.84 20.37 -20.80
CA PHE A 385 -5.03 21.41 -21.43
C PHE A 385 -3.80 20.83 -22.16
N LEU A 386 -3.08 19.89 -21.53
CA LEU A 386 -1.94 19.19 -22.15
C LEU A 386 -2.36 18.42 -23.40
N GLY A 387 -3.52 17.74 -23.37
CA GLY A 387 -4.07 17.03 -24.53
C GLY A 387 -4.43 17.98 -25.69
N LEU A 388 -5.05 19.12 -25.39
CA LEU A 388 -5.37 20.14 -26.40
C LEU A 388 -4.11 20.76 -27.01
N LEU A 389 -3.11 21.07 -26.17
CA LEU A 389 -1.83 21.60 -26.61
C LEU A 389 -1.11 20.59 -27.52
N ALA A 390 -1.11 19.31 -27.15
CA ALA A 390 -0.51 18.25 -27.96
C ALA A 390 -1.23 18.06 -29.30
N LEU A 391 -2.56 18.18 -29.33
CA LEU A 391 -3.34 18.15 -30.56
C LEU A 391 -3.02 19.35 -31.46
N ALA A 392 -2.90 20.56 -30.88
CA ALA A 392 -2.52 21.77 -31.60
C ALA A 392 -1.11 21.67 -32.22
N PHE A 393 -0.20 20.93 -31.59
CA PHE A 393 1.16 20.67 -32.10
C PHE A 393 1.28 19.37 -32.92
N ASN A 394 0.18 18.70 -33.27
CA ASN A 394 0.16 17.44 -34.03
C ASN A 394 1.06 16.33 -33.45
N MET A 395 1.14 16.24 -32.12
CA MET A 395 1.92 15.21 -31.45
C MET A 395 1.10 13.91 -31.30
N GLU A 396 1.14 13.04 -32.31
CA GLU A 396 0.41 11.76 -32.34
C GLU A 396 0.48 10.91 -31.07
N PRO A 397 1.64 10.70 -30.39
CA PRO A 397 1.70 9.85 -29.21
C PRO A 397 0.95 10.39 -27.99
N PHE A 398 0.51 11.65 -27.99
CA PHE A 398 -0.27 12.25 -26.90
C PHE A 398 -1.78 12.28 -27.15
N TYR A 399 -2.24 11.77 -28.30
CA TYR A 399 -3.67 11.72 -28.64
C TYR A 399 -4.50 10.93 -27.61
N PHE A 400 -3.91 9.96 -26.91
CA PHE A 400 -4.58 9.22 -25.83
C PHE A 400 -5.12 10.13 -24.72
N ILE A 401 -4.52 11.30 -24.47
CA ILE A 401 -5.01 12.26 -23.47
C ILE A 401 -6.39 12.80 -23.87
N VAL A 402 -6.62 13.01 -25.18
CA VAL A 402 -7.93 13.41 -25.74
C VAL A 402 -8.94 12.25 -25.66
N VAL A 403 -8.49 11.00 -25.71
CA VAL A 403 -9.35 9.82 -25.51
C VAL A 403 -9.82 9.72 -24.05
N LEU A 404 -9.03 10.21 -23.08
CA LEU A 404 -9.36 10.20 -21.66
C LEU A 404 -10.35 11.31 -21.22
N ARG A 405 -10.95 12.08 -22.15
CA ARG A 405 -11.99 13.11 -21.88
C ARG A 405 -13.10 12.64 -20.92
N PRO A 406 -13.64 11.40 -21.01
CA PRO A 406 -14.68 10.92 -20.10
C PRO A 406 -14.27 10.90 -18.61
N LEU A 407 -12.96 10.98 -18.29
CA LEU A 407 -12.51 11.08 -16.90
C LEU A 407 -13.05 12.32 -16.18
N GLN A 408 -13.44 13.38 -16.92
CA GLN A 408 -14.11 14.55 -16.36
C GLN A 408 -15.46 14.21 -15.72
N LEU A 409 -16.13 13.15 -16.18
CA LEU A 409 -17.41 12.70 -15.63
C LEU A 409 -17.28 12.09 -14.24
N LEU A 410 -16.07 11.70 -13.81
CA LEU A 410 -15.84 11.24 -12.43
C LEU A 410 -16.16 12.35 -11.41
N ARG A 411 -16.24 13.62 -11.82
CA ARG A 411 -16.70 14.72 -10.96
C ARG A 411 -18.13 14.50 -10.45
N LEU A 412 -19.01 13.88 -11.24
CA LEU A 412 -20.38 13.54 -10.83
C LEU A 412 -20.43 12.56 -9.66
N PHE A 413 -19.39 11.75 -9.44
CA PHE A 413 -19.33 10.85 -8.30
C PHE A 413 -19.22 11.59 -6.95
N LYS A 414 -18.88 12.88 -6.96
CA LYS A 414 -18.90 13.73 -5.76
C LYS A 414 -20.31 13.98 -5.24
N LEU A 415 -21.32 13.95 -6.12
CA LEU A 415 -22.71 14.28 -5.80
C LEU A 415 -23.29 13.28 -4.79
N LYS A 416 -23.02 11.98 -4.97
CA LYS A 416 -23.53 10.94 -4.07
C LYS A 416 -22.55 10.70 -2.92
N LYS A 417 -23.00 11.00 -1.69
CA LYS A 417 -22.23 10.77 -0.45
C LYS A 417 -21.60 9.36 -0.36
N ARG A 418 -22.31 8.33 -0.83
CA ARG A 418 -21.81 6.94 -0.87
C ARG A 418 -20.54 6.80 -1.73
N TYR A 419 -20.51 7.38 -2.93
CA TYR A 419 -19.34 7.29 -3.81
C TYR A 419 -18.16 8.11 -3.29
N ARG A 420 -18.44 9.27 -2.70
CA ARG A 420 -17.41 10.07 -2.00
C ARG A 420 -16.72 9.25 -0.92
N ASN A 421 -17.48 8.61 -0.05
CA ASN A 421 -16.93 7.74 0.99
C ASN A 421 -16.11 6.57 0.42
N VAL A 422 -16.55 5.95 -0.68
CA VAL A 422 -15.82 4.88 -1.36
C VAL A 422 -14.47 5.37 -1.91
N LEU A 423 -14.44 6.53 -2.57
CA LEU A 423 -13.23 7.08 -3.16
C LEU A 423 -12.26 7.60 -2.10
N ASP A 424 -12.76 8.30 -1.08
CA ASP A 424 -11.94 8.78 0.04
C ASP A 424 -11.27 7.60 0.76
N THR A 425 -12.02 6.51 0.99
CA THR A 425 -11.47 5.30 1.61
C THR A 425 -10.49 4.57 0.69
N MET A 426 -10.72 4.53 -0.62
CA MET A 426 -9.77 3.96 -1.58
C MET A 426 -8.43 4.70 -1.57
N PHE A 427 -8.44 6.04 -1.67
CA PHE A 427 -7.19 6.83 -1.66
C PHE A 427 -6.46 6.74 -0.32
N GLU A 428 -7.19 6.66 0.79
CA GLU A 428 -6.60 6.48 2.12
C GLU A 428 -5.96 5.09 2.29
N LEU A 429 -6.50 4.06 1.65
CA LEU A 429 -5.98 2.69 1.67
C LEU A 429 -4.92 2.43 0.57
N LEU A 430 -4.76 3.32 -0.41
CA LEU A 430 -3.85 3.15 -1.54
C LEU A 430 -2.40 2.81 -1.14
N PRO A 431 -1.75 3.49 -0.18
CA PRO A 431 -0.38 3.12 0.24
C PRO A 431 -0.30 1.70 0.82
N ARG A 432 -1.38 1.25 1.46
CA ARG A 432 -1.50 -0.10 2.02
C ARG A 432 -1.65 -1.12 0.89
N MET A 433 -2.51 -0.84 -0.09
CA MET A 433 -2.70 -1.66 -1.30
C MET A 433 -1.39 -1.78 -2.10
N ALA A 434 -0.64 -0.67 -2.26
CA ALA A 434 0.66 -0.68 -2.93
C ALA A 434 1.67 -1.61 -2.23
N SER A 435 1.66 -1.66 -0.89
CA SER A 435 2.53 -2.59 -0.14
C SER A 435 2.16 -4.07 -0.33
N LEU A 436 0.88 -4.39 -0.54
CA LEU A 436 0.42 -5.73 -0.88
C LEU A 436 0.74 -6.08 -2.33
N GLY A 437 0.49 -5.15 -3.27
CA GLY A 437 0.85 -5.31 -4.67
C GLY A 437 2.36 -5.56 -4.85
N LEU A 438 3.20 -4.85 -4.09
CA LEU A 438 4.64 -5.12 -4.07
C LEU A 438 4.98 -6.50 -3.49
N THR A 439 4.18 -7.02 -2.57
CA THR A 439 4.34 -8.40 -2.06
C THR A 439 4.02 -9.42 -3.16
N LEU A 440 2.95 -9.22 -3.94
CA LEU A 440 2.63 -10.04 -5.11
C LEU A 440 3.73 -9.99 -6.18
N LEU A 441 4.25 -8.80 -6.49
CA LEU A 441 5.35 -8.63 -7.44
C LEU A 441 6.64 -9.35 -7.00
N ILE A 442 6.89 -9.50 -5.70
CA ILE A 442 8.02 -10.30 -5.19
C ILE A 442 7.84 -11.78 -5.54
N PHE A 443 6.62 -12.33 -5.41
CA PHE A 443 6.33 -13.69 -5.86
C PHE A 443 6.52 -13.81 -7.38
N TYR A 444 5.96 -12.88 -8.16
CA TYR A 444 6.13 -12.88 -9.62
C TYR A 444 7.60 -12.82 -10.02
N TYR A 445 8.42 -12.01 -9.35
CA TYR A 445 9.86 -11.95 -9.62
C TYR A 445 10.54 -13.31 -9.44
N SER A 446 10.26 -14.00 -8.33
CA SER A 446 10.87 -15.32 -8.08
C SER A 446 10.49 -16.36 -9.13
N PHE A 447 9.21 -16.44 -9.49
CA PHE A 447 8.72 -17.36 -10.52
C PHE A 447 9.20 -16.95 -11.92
N ALA A 448 9.21 -15.67 -12.25
CA ALA A 448 9.65 -15.19 -13.57
C ALA A 448 11.14 -15.49 -13.81
N ILE A 449 12.01 -15.32 -12.80
CA ILE A 449 13.42 -15.71 -12.93
C ILE A 449 13.54 -17.21 -13.20
N VAL A 450 12.83 -18.05 -12.44
CA VAL A 450 12.83 -19.50 -12.65
C VAL A 450 12.31 -19.83 -14.06
N GLY A 451 11.19 -19.25 -14.47
CA GLY A 451 10.58 -19.46 -15.78
C GLY A 451 11.49 -19.03 -16.94
N MET A 452 12.20 -17.90 -16.83
CA MET A 452 13.16 -17.49 -17.86
C MET A 452 14.33 -18.45 -17.99
N GLU A 453 14.88 -18.97 -16.88
CA GLU A 453 16.02 -19.88 -16.96
C GLU A 453 15.64 -21.24 -17.58
N PHE A 454 14.41 -21.71 -17.37
CA PHE A 454 13.97 -23.02 -17.83
C PHE A 454 13.16 -23.01 -19.14
N PHE A 455 12.48 -21.91 -19.47
CA PHE A 455 11.51 -21.83 -20.57
C PHE A 455 11.80 -20.75 -21.63
N CYS A 456 12.97 -20.13 -21.60
CA CYS A 456 13.37 -19.15 -22.62
C CYS A 456 13.53 -19.79 -24.01
N GLY A 457 12.93 -19.17 -25.03
CA GLY A 457 13.06 -19.57 -26.44
C GLY A 457 12.29 -20.84 -26.82
N ILE A 458 11.47 -21.39 -25.93
CA ILE A 458 10.77 -22.66 -26.16
C ILE A 458 9.45 -22.47 -26.91
N LEU A 459 8.75 -21.36 -26.67
CA LEU A 459 7.50 -21.03 -27.33
C LEU A 459 7.77 -20.11 -28.52
N TYR A 460 7.56 -20.62 -29.73
CA TYR A 460 7.75 -19.89 -30.98
C TYR A 460 6.53 -20.04 -31.90
N PRO A 461 6.36 -19.19 -32.94
CA PRO A 461 5.20 -19.29 -33.83
C PRO A 461 5.10 -20.66 -34.51
N ASN A 462 3.90 -21.25 -34.58
CA ASN A 462 3.63 -22.55 -35.18
C ASN A 462 4.36 -23.75 -34.52
N CYS A 463 4.50 -23.71 -33.20
CA CYS A 463 5.02 -24.82 -32.38
C CYS A 463 3.90 -25.64 -31.72
N CYS A 464 4.26 -26.66 -30.93
CA CYS A 464 3.30 -27.50 -30.15
C CYS A 464 2.31 -28.32 -31.00
N ASN A 465 2.63 -28.60 -32.27
CA ASN A 465 1.74 -29.29 -33.22
C ASN A 465 1.38 -30.73 -32.84
N THR A 466 2.15 -31.35 -31.94
CA THR A 466 1.92 -32.71 -31.44
C THR A 466 0.95 -32.78 -30.25
N SER A 467 0.54 -31.63 -29.73
CA SER A 467 -0.31 -31.52 -28.54
C SER A 467 -1.73 -31.11 -28.90
N THR A 468 -2.66 -31.25 -27.96
CA THR A 468 -4.07 -30.82 -28.10
C THR A 468 -4.24 -29.29 -28.18
N VAL A 469 -3.16 -28.53 -28.02
CA VAL A 469 -3.18 -27.05 -28.03
C VAL A 469 -2.55 -26.47 -29.30
N SER A 470 -2.33 -27.28 -30.34
CA SER A 470 -1.77 -26.84 -31.63
C SER A 470 -2.50 -25.64 -32.23
N ASP A 471 -3.83 -25.60 -32.12
CA ASP A 471 -4.66 -24.53 -32.68
C ASP A 471 -4.39 -23.16 -32.04
N ALA A 472 -3.95 -23.15 -30.78
CA ALA A 472 -3.62 -21.92 -30.05
C ALA A 472 -2.26 -21.34 -30.44
N TYR A 473 -1.34 -22.17 -30.95
CA TYR A 473 0.02 -21.77 -31.32
C TYR A 473 0.24 -21.64 -32.83
N ARG A 474 -0.81 -21.81 -33.64
CA ARG A 474 -0.76 -21.74 -35.10
C ARG A 474 -0.36 -20.36 -35.62
N TRP A 475 0.37 -20.36 -36.73
CA TRP A 475 0.73 -19.18 -37.50
C TRP A 475 0.69 -19.54 -38.99
N LEU A 476 -0.42 -19.25 -39.65
CA LEU A 476 -0.70 -19.69 -41.02
C LEU A 476 -0.90 -18.50 -41.95
N ASN A 477 -0.17 -18.49 -43.06
CA ASN A 477 -0.30 -17.46 -44.10
C ASN A 477 -1.26 -17.95 -45.18
N HIS A 478 -2.36 -17.23 -45.40
CA HIS A 478 -3.29 -17.47 -46.49
C HIS A 478 -3.30 -16.26 -47.44
N THR A 479 -2.98 -16.49 -48.72
CA THR A 479 -3.08 -15.48 -49.77
C THR A 479 -4.48 -15.50 -50.37
N VAL A 480 -5.28 -14.45 -50.12
CA VAL A 480 -6.58 -14.26 -50.76
C VAL A 480 -6.46 -13.07 -51.72
N GLY A 481 -6.35 -13.36 -53.02
CA GLY A 481 -6.05 -12.34 -54.03
C GLY A 481 -4.66 -11.72 -53.83
N ASN A 482 -4.59 -10.39 -53.73
CA ASN A 482 -3.34 -9.63 -53.52
C ASN A 482 -3.01 -9.37 -52.04
N ARG A 483 -3.80 -9.88 -51.08
CA ARG A 483 -3.59 -9.67 -49.65
C ARG A 483 -3.18 -10.98 -48.97
N THR A 484 -2.07 -10.94 -48.24
CA THR A 484 -1.67 -11.99 -47.29
C THR A 484 -2.42 -11.75 -45.99
N VAL A 485 -3.38 -12.62 -45.68
CA VAL A 485 -4.05 -12.64 -44.39
C VAL A 485 -3.37 -13.70 -43.53
N VAL A 486 -2.95 -13.32 -42.34
CA VAL A 486 -2.31 -14.24 -41.39
C VAL A 486 -3.35 -14.67 -40.36
N ASP A 487 -3.51 -15.97 -40.21
CA ASP A 487 -4.36 -16.58 -39.19
C ASP A 487 -3.48 -17.06 -38.03
N GLU A 488 -3.56 -16.36 -36.90
CA GLU A 488 -2.66 -16.51 -35.74
C GLU A 488 -3.44 -16.90 -34.48
N GLY A 489 -2.92 -17.85 -33.70
CA GLY A 489 -3.48 -18.22 -32.40
C GLY A 489 -3.00 -17.35 -31.22
N TYR A 490 -2.05 -16.44 -31.45
CA TYR A 490 -1.46 -15.46 -30.50
C TYR A 490 -0.79 -16.00 -29.22
N TYR A 491 -1.02 -17.24 -28.78
CA TYR A 491 -0.46 -17.76 -27.51
C TYR A 491 1.07 -17.91 -27.49
N TYR A 492 1.74 -17.90 -28.66
CA TYR A 492 3.20 -17.86 -28.73
C TYR A 492 3.82 -16.54 -28.21
N LEU A 493 3.01 -15.47 -28.07
CA LEU A 493 3.45 -14.20 -27.49
C LEU A 493 3.66 -14.30 -25.97
N ASN A 494 2.98 -15.25 -25.32
CA ASN A 494 3.05 -15.51 -23.88
C ASN A 494 4.27 -16.35 -23.53
N ASN A 495 5.45 -15.74 -23.68
CA ASN A 495 6.73 -16.40 -23.51
C ASN A 495 7.48 -15.99 -22.24
N PHE A 496 8.59 -16.68 -21.98
CA PHE A 496 9.51 -16.42 -20.87
C PHE A 496 10.88 -15.93 -21.37
N ASP A 497 10.91 -15.21 -22.49
CA ASP A 497 12.18 -14.74 -23.08
C ASP A 497 12.75 -13.54 -22.31
N ASN A 498 11.84 -12.68 -21.83
CA ASN A 498 12.17 -11.46 -21.11
C ASN A 498 11.42 -11.40 -19.78
N ILE A 499 11.96 -10.62 -18.82
CA ILE A 499 11.33 -10.44 -17.51
C ILE A 499 9.95 -9.77 -17.63
N LEU A 500 9.78 -8.85 -18.58
CA LEU A 500 8.52 -8.15 -18.82
C LEU A 500 7.47 -9.09 -19.41
N ASN A 501 7.82 -9.86 -20.45
CA ASN A 501 6.94 -10.86 -21.03
C ASN A 501 6.55 -11.90 -19.98
N SER A 502 7.53 -12.39 -19.20
CA SER A 502 7.29 -13.31 -18.09
C SER A 502 6.31 -12.73 -17.07
N PHE A 503 6.38 -11.43 -16.74
CA PHE A 503 5.41 -10.78 -15.85
C PHE A 503 4.00 -10.71 -16.42
N VAL A 504 3.86 -10.43 -17.71
CA VAL A 504 2.55 -10.45 -18.38
C VAL A 504 2.00 -11.88 -18.39
N THR A 505 2.80 -12.87 -18.78
CA THR A 505 2.42 -14.29 -18.76
C THR A 505 2.00 -14.74 -17.35
N LEU A 506 2.76 -14.41 -16.29
CA LEU A 506 2.39 -14.75 -14.91
C LEU A 506 1.15 -13.99 -14.42
N PHE A 507 0.92 -12.77 -14.92
CA PHE A 507 -0.30 -12.02 -14.64
C PHE A 507 -1.52 -12.71 -15.26
N GLU A 508 -1.42 -13.14 -16.53
CA GLU A 508 -2.48 -13.90 -17.20
C GLU A 508 -2.79 -15.22 -16.47
N LEU A 509 -1.76 -15.94 -16.04
CA LEU A 509 -1.92 -17.16 -15.24
C LEU A 509 -2.62 -16.89 -13.88
N THR A 510 -2.46 -15.69 -13.32
CA THR A 510 -3.12 -15.31 -12.06
C THR A 510 -4.60 -14.98 -12.23
N VAL A 511 -5.05 -14.64 -13.43
CA VAL A 511 -6.47 -14.47 -13.76
C VAL A 511 -7.19 -15.84 -13.82
N VAL A 512 -6.44 -16.95 -13.89
CA VAL A 512 -6.93 -18.35 -13.89
C VAL A 512 -7.69 -18.76 -15.17
N ASN A 513 -7.82 -17.86 -16.15
CA ASN A 513 -8.46 -18.20 -17.43
C ASN A 513 -7.45 -18.82 -18.41
N ASN A 514 -7.82 -19.89 -19.12
CA ASN A 514 -7.03 -20.55 -20.16
C ASN A 514 -5.57 -20.91 -19.79
N TRP A 515 -5.25 -20.96 -18.49
CA TRP A 515 -3.89 -21.15 -17.99
C TRP A 515 -3.29 -22.50 -18.39
N TYR A 516 -4.14 -23.52 -18.57
CA TYR A 516 -3.73 -24.86 -18.99
C TYR A 516 -3.18 -24.88 -20.42
N ILE A 517 -3.57 -23.94 -21.30
CA ILE A 517 -3.06 -23.86 -22.68
C ILE A 517 -1.56 -23.54 -22.66
N ILE A 518 -1.16 -22.56 -21.83
CA ILE A 518 0.24 -22.17 -21.64
C ILE A 518 1.03 -23.32 -21.01
N MET A 519 0.45 -23.97 -20.00
CA MET A 519 1.09 -25.12 -19.35
C MET A 519 1.30 -26.27 -20.33
N GLU A 520 0.27 -26.73 -21.05
CA GLU A 520 0.39 -27.84 -21.99
C GLU A 520 1.32 -27.49 -23.16
N GLY A 521 1.29 -26.25 -23.65
CA GLY A 521 2.23 -25.75 -24.65
C GLY A 521 3.68 -25.90 -24.20
N VAL A 522 4.03 -25.42 -23.00
CA VAL A 522 5.38 -25.57 -22.44
C VAL A 522 5.75 -27.04 -22.21
N THR A 523 4.81 -27.86 -21.74
CA THR A 523 5.08 -29.30 -21.50
C THR A 523 5.30 -30.09 -22.78
N SER A 524 4.65 -29.68 -23.89
CA SER A 524 4.82 -30.32 -25.20
C SER A 524 6.25 -30.20 -25.74
N GLN A 525 6.94 -29.12 -25.36
CA GLN A 525 8.31 -28.83 -25.78
C GLN A 525 9.36 -29.22 -24.74
N THR A 526 8.95 -29.51 -23.50
CA THR A 526 9.86 -29.80 -22.38
C THR A 526 9.62 -31.19 -21.80
N SER A 527 9.22 -31.27 -20.53
CA SER A 527 8.96 -32.50 -19.80
C SER A 527 7.74 -32.32 -18.92
N HIS A 528 7.09 -33.40 -18.51
CA HIS A 528 5.93 -33.35 -17.62
C HIS A 528 6.21 -32.68 -16.28
N TRP A 529 7.47 -32.61 -15.83
CA TRP A 529 7.86 -31.89 -14.62
C TRP A 529 7.58 -30.39 -14.67
N SER A 530 7.46 -29.78 -15.85
CA SER A 530 7.05 -28.37 -15.96
C SER A 530 5.59 -28.15 -15.54
N ARG A 531 4.72 -29.17 -15.56
CA ARG A 531 3.37 -29.10 -14.96
C ARG A 531 3.43 -28.76 -13.47
N LEU A 532 4.43 -29.27 -12.75
CA LEU A 532 4.62 -28.97 -11.32
C LEU A 532 4.91 -27.49 -11.08
N TYR A 533 5.63 -26.83 -11.99
CA TYR A 533 5.89 -25.39 -11.91
C TYR A 533 4.58 -24.59 -11.98
N PHE A 534 3.73 -24.86 -12.99
CA PHE A 534 2.46 -24.15 -13.15
C PHE A 534 1.48 -24.45 -12.02
N MET A 535 1.41 -25.71 -11.54
CA MET A 535 0.58 -26.09 -10.40
C MET A 535 1.02 -25.42 -9.09
N THR A 536 2.33 -25.38 -8.84
CA THR A 536 2.89 -24.70 -7.67
C THR A 536 2.59 -23.21 -7.75
N PHE A 537 2.76 -22.59 -8.92
CA PHE A 537 2.42 -21.19 -9.13
C PHE A 537 0.93 -20.92 -8.85
N TYR A 538 0.04 -21.76 -9.38
CA TYR A 538 -1.41 -21.64 -9.19
C TYR A 538 -1.79 -21.65 -7.70
N ILE A 539 -1.32 -22.65 -6.94
CA ILE A 539 -1.61 -22.77 -5.50
C ILE A 539 -1.07 -21.54 -4.75
N VAL A 540 0.17 -21.14 -5.01
CA VAL A 540 0.79 -19.99 -4.35
C VAL A 540 0.06 -18.69 -4.67
N THR A 541 -0.22 -18.41 -5.95
CA THR A 541 -0.87 -17.15 -6.37
C THR A 541 -2.31 -17.09 -5.87
N MET A 542 -3.05 -18.21 -5.87
CA MET A 542 -4.40 -18.28 -5.32
C MET A 542 -4.42 -17.91 -3.83
N VAL A 543 -3.52 -18.49 -3.02
CA VAL A 543 -3.41 -18.16 -1.59
C VAL A 543 -3.03 -16.70 -1.37
N VAL A 544 -2.03 -16.22 -2.11
CA VAL A 544 -1.55 -14.84 -1.96
C VAL A 544 -2.66 -13.86 -2.35
N MET A 545 -3.35 -14.08 -3.48
CA MET A 545 -4.42 -13.21 -3.95
C MET A 545 -5.63 -13.23 -3.03
N THR A 546 -6.03 -14.38 -2.51
CA THR A 546 -7.15 -14.48 -1.57
C THR A 546 -6.88 -13.74 -0.27
N ILE A 547 -5.66 -13.88 0.30
CA ILE A 547 -5.25 -13.11 1.48
C ILE A 547 -5.23 -11.60 1.19
N ILE A 548 -4.71 -11.19 0.02
CA ILE A 548 -4.66 -9.77 -0.37
C ILE A 548 -6.08 -9.19 -0.51
N VAL A 549 -6.97 -9.88 -1.22
CA VAL A 549 -8.37 -9.46 -1.43
C VAL A 549 -9.10 -9.36 -0.10
N ALA A 550 -8.98 -10.38 0.74
CA ALA A 550 -9.60 -10.39 2.06
C ALA A 550 -9.15 -9.20 2.93
N PHE A 551 -7.85 -8.91 2.95
CA PHE A 551 -7.30 -7.79 3.71
C PHE A 551 -7.75 -6.42 3.17
N ILE A 552 -7.88 -6.28 1.86
CA ILE A 552 -8.41 -5.05 1.24
C ILE A 552 -9.88 -4.89 1.60
N LEU A 553 -10.68 -5.96 1.47
CA LEU A 553 -12.10 -5.94 1.79
C LEU A 553 -12.34 -5.63 3.27
N GLU A 554 -11.64 -6.29 4.19
CA GLU A 554 -11.78 -6.01 5.63
C GLU A 554 -11.44 -4.55 5.93
N ALA A 555 -10.31 -4.04 5.41
CA ALA A 555 -9.92 -2.65 5.59
C ALA A 555 -10.94 -1.67 5.01
N PHE A 556 -11.52 -2.00 3.86
CA PHE A 556 -12.49 -1.19 3.14
C PHE A 556 -13.86 -1.18 3.83
N VAL A 557 -14.41 -2.36 4.15
CA VAL A 557 -15.67 -2.53 4.88
C VAL A 557 -15.59 -1.87 6.24
N PHE A 558 -14.48 -2.07 6.96
CA PHE A 558 -14.24 -1.44 8.25
C PHE A 558 -14.27 0.09 8.13
N ARG A 559 -13.56 0.66 7.15
CA ARG A 559 -13.54 2.11 6.90
C ARG A 559 -14.90 2.66 6.51
N MET A 560 -15.64 1.95 5.67
CA MET A 560 -16.96 2.35 5.22
C MET A 560 -17.97 2.33 6.37
N ASN A 561 -17.97 1.26 7.19
CA ASN A 561 -18.81 1.16 8.39
C ASN A 561 -18.47 2.24 9.41
N TYR A 562 -17.19 2.54 9.56
CA TYR A 562 -16.73 3.62 10.43
C TYR A 562 -17.19 5.00 9.94
N SER A 563 -17.03 5.28 8.63
CA SER A 563 -17.49 6.52 8.01
C SER A 563 -19.00 6.72 8.23
N ARG A 564 -19.78 5.64 8.15
CA ARG A 564 -21.22 5.66 8.43
C ARG A 564 -21.54 5.96 9.91
N LYS A 565 -20.83 5.34 10.86
CA LYS A 565 -21.05 5.56 12.31
C LYS A 565 -20.65 6.97 12.78
N ASN A 566 -19.68 7.60 12.12
CA ASN A 566 -19.18 8.92 12.48
C ASN A 566 -19.87 10.08 11.73
N GLN A 567 -20.96 9.82 10.99
CA GLN A 567 -21.65 10.83 10.19
C GLN A 567 -22.17 12.03 11.00
N ASP A 568 -22.42 11.88 12.31
CA ASP A 568 -22.90 12.97 13.18
C ASP A 568 -21.78 13.95 13.61
N SER A 569 -20.53 13.68 13.24
CA SER A 569 -19.34 14.49 13.63
C SER A 569 -18.64 15.07 12.40
N GLU A 570 -19.45 15.63 11.49
CA GLU A 570 -19.10 16.06 10.12
C GLU A 570 -18.16 17.29 10.05
N VAL A 571 -16.97 17.22 10.66
CA VAL A 571 -15.86 18.13 10.31
C VAL A 571 -14.54 17.34 10.19
N ASP A 572 -14.30 16.88 8.96
CA ASP A 572 -13.01 16.85 8.29
C ASP A 572 -11.88 15.94 8.85
N GLY A 573 -11.75 14.73 8.27
CA GLY A 573 -10.51 13.99 7.99
C GLY A 573 -9.57 13.54 9.14
N GLY A 574 -9.79 13.96 10.38
CA GLY A 574 -8.83 13.74 11.47
C GLY A 574 -9.44 13.74 12.87
N ILE A 575 -8.60 13.50 13.87
CA ILE A 575 -8.94 13.76 15.27
C ILE A 575 -8.53 15.20 15.55
N THR A 576 -9.49 16.02 15.98
CA THR A 576 -9.31 17.42 16.36
C THR A 576 -9.37 17.55 17.87
N LEU A 577 -8.47 18.35 18.43
CA LEU A 577 -8.45 18.68 19.85
C LEU A 577 -8.27 20.18 19.98
N GLU A 578 -9.22 20.85 20.63
CA GLU A 578 -9.13 22.29 20.90
C GLU A 578 -8.54 22.51 22.30
N LYS A 579 -7.54 23.39 22.39
CA LYS A 579 -6.96 23.83 23.66
C LYS A 579 -6.68 25.33 23.60
N GLU A 580 -7.09 26.04 24.63
CA GLU A 580 -6.82 27.46 24.82
C GLU A 580 -5.55 27.67 25.64
N ILE A 581 -4.83 28.76 25.36
CA ILE A 581 -3.71 29.25 26.17
C ILE A 581 -4.05 30.67 26.63
N SER A 582 -3.93 30.93 27.92
CA SER A 582 -4.03 32.28 28.50
C SER A 582 -2.69 33.03 28.44
N LYS A 583 -2.76 34.36 28.48
CA LYS A 583 -1.57 35.23 28.51
C LYS A 583 -0.65 34.91 29.70
N ASP A 584 -1.22 34.67 30.87
CA ASP A 584 -0.48 34.38 32.10
C ASP A 584 0.30 33.05 32.03
N GLU A 585 -0.34 32.00 31.48
CA GLU A 585 0.33 30.72 31.22
C GLU A 585 1.50 30.89 30.25
N LEU A 586 1.31 31.68 29.19
CA LEU A 586 2.35 31.92 28.19
C LEU A 586 3.53 32.71 28.78
N LEU A 587 3.27 33.67 29.68
CA LEU A 587 4.30 34.42 30.40
C LEU A 587 5.10 33.49 31.33
N ALA A 588 4.45 32.62 32.09
CA ALA A 588 5.12 31.63 32.94
C ALA A 588 6.03 30.70 32.12
N VAL A 589 5.59 30.29 30.92
CA VAL A 589 6.42 29.51 30.00
C VAL A 589 7.59 30.36 29.49
N LEU A 590 7.36 31.61 29.09
CA LEU A 590 8.42 32.50 28.59
C LEU A 590 9.53 32.72 29.62
N GLU A 591 9.18 32.92 30.89
CA GLU A 591 10.13 33.07 31.99
C GLU A 591 10.99 31.82 32.15
N LEU A 592 10.38 30.63 32.14
CA LEU A 592 11.11 29.35 32.17
C LEU A 592 12.12 29.23 31.01
N TYR A 593 11.77 29.64 29.79
CA TYR A 593 12.70 29.59 28.65
C TYR A 593 13.82 30.64 28.74
N ARG A 594 13.56 31.81 29.34
CA ARG A 594 14.58 32.82 29.59
C ARG A 594 15.57 32.36 30.66
N GLU A 595 15.07 31.78 31.75
CA GLU A 595 15.88 31.28 32.85
C GLU A 595 16.78 30.11 32.40
N VAL A 596 16.25 29.19 31.60
CA VAL A 596 16.99 28.01 31.09
C VAL A 596 17.90 28.36 29.90
N ARG A 597 17.96 29.63 29.46
CA ARG A 597 18.65 30.08 28.22
C ARG A 597 18.31 29.18 27.03
N GLY A 598 17.01 29.02 26.77
CA GLY A 598 16.50 28.26 25.63
C GLY A 598 16.91 28.85 24.27
N ALA A 599 16.63 28.13 23.19
CA ALA A 599 16.94 28.61 21.84
C ALA A 599 16.27 29.96 21.56
N THR A 600 17.00 30.89 20.95
CA THR A 600 16.50 32.23 20.62
C THR A 600 15.26 32.18 19.72
N SER A 601 15.16 31.18 18.85
CA SER A 601 14.01 30.93 17.97
C SER A 601 12.74 30.55 18.72
N ASP A 602 12.85 29.85 19.86
CA ASP A 602 11.69 29.51 20.69
C ASP A 602 11.17 30.75 21.43
N ILE A 603 12.08 31.58 21.93
CA ILE A 603 11.75 32.84 22.60
C ILE A 603 11.08 33.81 21.63
N THR A 604 11.65 34.00 20.43
CA THR A 604 11.05 34.89 19.41
C THR A 604 9.68 34.41 18.98
N ARG A 605 9.46 33.10 18.81
CA ARG A 605 8.14 32.55 18.48
C ARG A 605 7.10 32.80 19.58
N LEU A 606 7.47 32.66 20.85
CA LEU A 606 6.56 32.98 21.96
C LEU A 606 6.24 34.47 22.00
N LEU A 607 7.24 35.34 21.78
CA LEU A 607 7.03 36.79 21.67
C LEU A 607 6.12 37.17 20.49
N THR A 608 6.22 36.50 19.33
CA THR A 608 5.30 36.75 18.21
C THR A 608 3.85 36.38 18.53
N VAL A 609 3.62 35.41 19.40
CA VAL A 609 2.26 35.06 19.84
C VAL A 609 1.75 36.11 20.83
N LEU A 610 2.61 36.61 21.73
CA LEU A 610 2.25 37.71 22.64
C LEU A 610 1.90 38.98 21.86
N SER A 611 2.66 39.35 20.84
CA SER A 611 2.35 40.52 20.02
C SER A 611 1.06 40.34 19.23
N GLN A 612 0.75 39.11 18.80
CA GLN A 612 -0.55 38.81 18.18
C GLN A 612 -1.71 38.94 19.16
N MET A 613 -1.54 38.49 20.40
CA MET A 613 -2.54 38.63 21.47
C MET A 613 -2.80 40.09 21.80
N GLU A 614 -1.75 40.90 21.89
CA GLU A 614 -1.82 42.34 22.13
C GLU A 614 -2.48 43.08 20.98
N LYS A 615 -2.14 42.74 19.72
CA LYS A 615 -2.75 43.33 18.52
C LYS A 615 -4.27 43.11 18.43
N HIS A 616 -4.78 42.00 18.97
CA HIS A 616 -6.20 41.65 18.90
C HIS A 616 -6.95 41.92 20.21
N GLU A 617 -6.30 42.52 21.22
CA GLU A 617 -6.88 42.75 22.56
C GLU A 617 -7.48 41.48 23.20
N GLN A 618 -6.87 40.31 22.94
CA GLN A 618 -7.35 39.01 23.41
C GLN A 618 -6.41 38.41 24.48
N ASN A 619 -6.97 38.04 25.63
CA ASN A 619 -6.25 37.41 26.73
C ASN A 619 -6.08 35.89 26.58
N THR A 620 -6.87 35.26 25.70
CA THR A 620 -6.82 33.83 25.40
C THR A 620 -6.76 33.59 23.89
N VAL A 621 -5.98 32.61 23.47
CA VAL A 621 -5.92 32.17 22.07
C VAL A 621 -6.25 30.68 22.01
N VAL A 622 -7.20 30.33 21.14
CA VAL A 622 -7.60 28.95 20.90
C VAL A 622 -6.71 28.33 19.84
N PHE A 623 -6.09 27.20 20.17
CA PHE A 623 -5.32 26.37 19.26
C PHE A 623 -6.08 25.10 18.93
N LEU A 624 -6.07 24.75 17.65
CA LEU A 624 -6.62 23.53 17.11
C LEU A 624 -5.46 22.54 16.82
N GLY A 625 -5.40 21.47 17.59
CA GLY A 625 -4.56 20.32 17.33
C GLY A 625 -5.25 19.39 16.34
N ARG A 626 -4.60 19.09 15.21
CA ARG A 626 -5.14 18.15 14.21
C ARG A 626 -4.12 17.06 13.90
N ARG A 627 -4.58 15.81 13.88
CA ARG A 627 -3.84 14.66 13.33
C ARG A 627 -4.73 13.86 12.39
N SER A 628 -4.12 13.28 11.35
CA SER A 628 -4.79 12.25 10.55
C SER A 628 -4.97 10.98 11.38
N ARG A 629 -6.05 10.25 11.09
CA ARG A 629 -6.30 8.95 11.73
C ARG A 629 -5.34 7.91 11.20
N THR A 630 -4.91 7.01 12.06
CA THR A 630 -3.93 5.94 11.78
C THR A 630 -4.59 4.56 11.89
N LYS A 631 -3.96 3.51 11.34
CA LYS A 631 -4.43 2.11 11.51
C LYS A 631 -4.60 1.75 12.99
N SER A 632 -3.75 2.27 13.88
CA SER A 632 -3.87 1.99 15.31
C SER A 632 -5.15 2.57 15.90
N ASP A 633 -5.57 3.78 15.54
CA ASP A 633 -6.80 4.39 16.07
C ASP A 633 -8.04 3.56 15.69
N LEU A 634 -8.00 3.01 14.48
CA LEU A 634 -9.04 2.13 13.95
C LEU A 634 -9.07 0.78 14.66
N SER A 635 -7.89 0.17 14.82
CA SER A 635 -7.75 -1.12 15.50
C SER A 635 -8.11 -1.02 16.98
N LEU A 636 -7.82 0.12 17.62
CA LEU A 636 -8.25 0.42 18.99
C LEU A 636 -9.77 0.41 19.13
N LYS A 637 -10.49 0.97 18.14
CA LYS A 637 -11.96 0.93 18.13
C LYS A 637 -12.53 -0.44 17.81
N MET A 638 -11.87 -1.20 16.94
CA MET A 638 -12.31 -2.55 16.56
C MET A 638 -12.25 -3.53 17.72
N TYR A 639 -11.19 -3.45 18.53
CA TYR A 639 -10.98 -4.35 19.67
C TYR A 639 -11.31 -3.69 21.02
N GLN A 640 -12.13 -2.63 21.02
CA GLN A 640 -12.38 -1.81 22.21
C GLN A 640 -12.86 -2.64 23.42
N GLU A 641 -13.72 -3.62 23.18
CA GLU A 641 -14.28 -4.50 24.22
C GLU A 641 -13.23 -5.41 24.86
N GLU A 642 -12.20 -5.82 24.11
CA GLU A 642 -11.16 -6.76 24.57
C GLU A 642 -9.90 -6.08 25.11
N ILE A 643 -9.66 -4.82 24.74
CA ILE A 643 -8.42 -4.11 25.10
C ILE A 643 -8.24 -4.01 26.61
N GLN A 644 -9.33 -3.82 27.35
CA GLN A 644 -9.28 -3.73 28.80
C GLN A 644 -8.80 -5.05 29.43
N GLU A 645 -9.36 -6.17 28.96
CA GLU A 645 -8.93 -7.51 29.38
C GLU A 645 -7.43 -7.75 29.06
N TRP A 646 -6.97 -7.31 27.88
CA TRP A 646 -5.55 -7.42 27.52
C TRP A 646 -4.64 -6.64 28.45
N TYR A 647 -5.07 -5.47 28.93
CA TYR A 647 -4.30 -4.69 29.90
C TYR A 647 -4.23 -5.37 31.27
N GLU A 648 -5.34 -5.96 31.72
CA GLU A 648 -5.40 -6.69 32.99
C GLU A 648 -4.58 -7.97 32.97
N GLU A 649 -4.67 -8.76 31.89
CA GLU A 649 -3.81 -9.93 31.67
C GLU A 649 -2.32 -9.55 31.65
N HIS A 650 -1.98 -8.44 31.00
CA HIS A 650 -0.60 -7.97 30.94
C HIS A 650 -0.10 -7.47 32.30
N ALA A 651 -0.93 -6.76 33.06
CA ALA A 651 -0.58 -6.32 34.41
C ALA A 651 -0.28 -7.52 35.32
N ARG A 652 -1.13 -8.56 35.28
CA ARG A 652 -0.91 -9.82 36.02
C ARG A 652 0.43 -10.48 35.65
N LYS A 653 0.74 -10.58 34.35
CA LYS A 653 2.03 -11.13 33.88
C LYS A 653 3.24 -10.32 34.35
N GLN A 654 3.12 -9.00 34.41
CA GLN A 654 4.19 -8.14 34.94
C GLN A 654 4.39 -8.40 36.44
N GLU A 655 3.31 -8.50 37.21
CA GLU A 655 3.39 -8.81 38.65
C GLU A 655 4.00 -10.19 38.89
N GLU A 656 3.63 -11.20 38.11
CA GLU A 656 4.22 -12.54 38.18
C GLU A 656 5.72 -12.53 37.91
N GLN A 657 6.17 -11.83 36.85
CA GLN A 657 7.60 -11.68 36.57
C GLN A 657 8.33 -10.96 37.70
N GLN A 658 7.72 -9.93 38.27
CA GLN A 658 8.31 -9.16 39.37
C GLN A 658 8.41 -9.99 40.65
N ARG A 659 7.41 -10.85 40.92
CA ARG A 659 7.43 -11.84 42.02
C ARG A 659 8.46 -12.93 41.79
N GLN A 660 8.64 -13.40 40.56
CA GLN A 660 9.67 -14.39 40.24
C GLN A 660 11.07 -13.81 40.46
N LEU A 661 11.32 -12.58 39.99
CA LEU A 661 12.57 -11.85 40.21
C LEU A 661 12.86 -11.60 41.69
N SER A 662 11.84 -11.30 42.51
CA SER A 662 12.03 -11.16 43.95
C SER A 662 12.20 -12.50 44.68
N SER A 663 11.60 -13.59 44.18
CA SER A 663 11.74 -14.94 44.75
C SER A 663 13.06 -15.64 44.39
N SER A 664 13.70 -15.28 43.28
CA SER A 664 14.97 -15.87 42.82
C SER A 664 16.22 -15.33 43.53
N GLY A 665 16.08 -14.67 44.68
CA GLY A 665 17.21 -14.31 45.55
C GLY A 665 18.20 -13.27 44.99
N GLN A 666 17.88 -12.58 43.90
CA GLN A 666 18.57 -11.33 43.57
C GLN A 666 17.84 -10.19 44.28
N VAL A 667 18.28 -9.91 45.51
CA VAL A 667 18.02 -8.62 46.15
C VAL A 667 18.42 -7.54 45.15
N PRO A 668 17.52 -6.65 44.69
CA PRO A 668 17.97 -5.42 44.10
C PRO A 668 18.59 -4.64 45.24
N THR A 669 19.92 -4.68 45.35
CA THR A 669 20.65 -3.75 46.20
C THR A 669 20.10 -2.37 45.86
N THR A 670 19.61 -1.72 46.91
CA THR A 670 19.26 -0.32 47.00
C THR A 670 19.95 0.49 45.90
N GLN A 671 19.16 1.21 45.09
CA GLN A 671 19.60 2.18 44.09
C GLN A 671 20.95 2.83 44.42
N GLN A 672 22.05 2.21 43.98
CA GLN A 672 23.34 2.87 43.86
C GLN A 672 23.39 3.44 42.46
N LEU A 673 23.61 4.76 42.40
CA LEU A 673 23.88 5.51 41.19
C LEU A 673 24.85 4.74 40.29
N PRO A 674 24.68 4.73 38.96
CA PRO A 674 25.84 4.63 38.09
C PRO A 674 26.66 5.90 38.31
N GLY A 675 27.69 5.78 39.15
CA GLY A 675 28.79 6.73 39.19
C GLY A 675 29.29 6.97 37.77
N SER A 676 29.50 8.24 37.46
CA SER A 676 30.29 8.77 36.34
C SER A 676 30.86 7.70 35.39
N ARG A 677 30.13 7.37 34.31
CA ARG A 677 30.81 6.90 33.11
C ARG A 677 31.64 8.06 32.61
N GLN A 678 32.95 7.97 32.86
CA GLN A 678 33.94 8.86 32.27
C GLN A 678 33.67 8.96 30.77
N ARG A 679 33.52 10.21 30.38
CA ARG A 679 33.48 10.71 29.02
C ARG A 679 34.75 10.23 28.32
N SER A 680 34.68 9.15 27.52
CA SER A 680 35.71 8.93 26.50
C SER A 680 35.57 10.04 25.46
N GLN A 681 36.35 11.09 25.69
CA GLN A 681 36.84 11.94 24.64
C GLN A 681 37.63 11.06 23.67
N THR A 682 37.13 10.88 22.46
CA THR A 682 38.00 10.76 21.29
C THR A 682 37.76 12.01 20.47
N ILE A 683 38.73 12.90 20.62
CA ILE A 683 39.11 13.96 19.71
C ILE A 683 39.47 13.33 18.36
N THR A 684 39.22 14.10 17.29
CA THR A 684 39.40 13.85 15.83
C THR A 684 38.42 12.93 15.14
#